data_AF-A0A8H2WXX9-F1
#
_entry.id   AF-A0A8H2WXX9-F1
#
_cell.length_a   1.000
_cell.length_b   1.000
_cell.length_c   1.000
_cell.angle_alpha   90.00
_cell.angle_beta   90.00
_cell.angle_gamma   90.00
#
_symmetry.space_group_name_H-M   'P 1'
#
loop_
_entity.id
_entity.type
_entity.pdbx_description
1 polymer ?
#
loop_
_entity_poly.entity_id
_entity_poly.type
_entity_poly.pdbx_seq_one_letter_code
_entity_poly.pdbx_strand_id
1 'polypeptide(L)'
;MGSFEREVQVIAVAPRSYWKSTKTSPSEAGFLSDYIAVLEWISTAYPRSPIVLHGHSIGGSIAVKLLGSLPAESTSPASRVRGLVLENAFTSMPAMVRAVYPSKWLPYYYLGPFVLDKWDALSAIQQFNSENDELVPPEMGRELADAVSNVHRGLPKPLGTGPKRVVIPGALHDDGFTRRQWRDEIRAYITEVATIDSYRQSVGLDGLQPRAEPQPDWSGNVKNWRSILTIIVFLVANILVLTPFRIPLPRFLKKPLSIILFQKSSNEAHSRPYFPVNYVSAPVFGVFFLWAAQCIDGTIVKNGIVGTDGIKPLDIMALFISLAYIAIALDATGLLRFLAFWVVRKGGSSGHRLYLFLYMFFFTFGVIVGNDPIILSGTAFLAYLTRAAGITPPTAWIFAQFCAANIGWASAVLVSSNPTNLVVAGGFEISFLVFTANLVLPVFASAIAVFPVLRWFLFRSETFIPATIFAQDLDPKAALVDSRGAMFGSALMITTLLVLVGTSAGGLHVEVWMITVPAAIIMFLRDVLHDINAHRRKSKVKSKSNPTSPTEEHHSGGPIANDVGETPKESDNIELARFPSEATRRVSNGSAPRASTIHESVAPASSLPFTLPRRFPTPITTLRRLPYPLLPFAFAMFILVQGLASTGWIAVFAGWWAAWARASGLLGVVGGMGFVSVCLCNLCGTNIGATILLARVIQVWTEVHSPSARSRHGAIYALAIGSNYGAFSTVFSASLAGLLWRDILRQKGIIVRRSDFARLNFALVFVSMLVGCSVLIAQIYVRPPT
;
A
#
# COMPACT_ATOMS: atom_id res chain seq x y z
N MET A 1 51.74 0.78 -1.04
CA MET A 1 51.67 2.24 -0.76
C MET A 1 50.50 2.46 0.18
N GLY A 2 50.75 2.63 1.48
CA GLY A 2 49.68 2.89 2.46
C GLY A 2 49.09 4.27 2.24
N SER A 3 47.76 4.36 2.15
CA SER A 3 47.02 5.61 1.98
C SER A 3 47.09 6.41 3.28
N PHE A 4 47.72 7.57 3.23
CA PHE A 4 47.52 8.61 4.24
C PHE A 4 46.04 9.03 4.16
N GLU A 5 45.23 8.77 5.20
CA GLU A 5 43.91 9.41 5.29
C GLU A 5 44.14 10.91 5.50
N ARG A 6 43.88 11.68 4.45
CA ARG A 6 43.73 13.12 4.54
C ARG A 6 42.27 13.40 4.84
N GLU A 7 42.02 14.18 5.89
CA GLU A 7 40.67 14.63 6.22
C GLU A 7 40.15 15.51 5.08
N VAL A 8 39.13 15.04 4.37
CA VAL A 8 38.44 15.80 3.32
C VAL A 8 37.19 16.41 3.94
N GLN A 9 37.15 17.74 4.01
CA GLN A 9 35.96 18.46 4.44
C GLN A 9 35.15 18.92 3.23
N VAL A 10 33.86 18.57 3.23
CA VAL A 10 32.92 18.94 2.17
C VAL A 10 32.06 20.09 2.64
N ILE A 11 32.04 21.18 1.88
CA ILE A 11 31.29 22.39 2.20
C ILE A 11 30.19 22.55 1.15
N ALA A 12 28.95 22.26 1.54
CA ALA A 12 27.78 22.45 0.69
C ALA A 12 27.19 23.85 0.91
N VAL A 13 27.14 24.63 -0.15
CA VAL A 13 26.74 26.05 -0.10
C VAL A 13 25.30 26.21 -0.58
N ALA A 14 24.46 26.86 0.21
CA ALA A 14 23.12 27.27 -0.20
C ALA A 14 23.14 28.77 -0.57
N PRO A 15 23.13 29.14 -1.86
CA PRO A 15 23.09 30.54 -2.28
C PRO A 15 21.74 31.17 -1.92
N ARG A 16 21.64 32.50 -2.09
CA ARG A 16 20.38 33.22 -1.93
C ARG A 16 19.24 32.55 -2.68
N SER A 17 18.03 32.63 -2.13
CA SER A 17 16.80 32.02 -2.69
C SER A 17 16.67 30.50 -2.56
N TYR A 18 17.68 29.80 -2.05
CA TYR A 18 17.63 28.35 -1.76
C TYR A 18 17.56 28.07 -0.24
N TRP A 19 16.88 26.99 0.13
CA TRP A 19 16.72 26.53 1.51
C TRP A 19 16.09 27.56 2.46
N LYS A 20 16.78 27.91 3.56
CA LYS A 20 16.38 28.92 4.55
C LYS A 20 16.94 30.32 4.23
N SER A 21 17.58 30.51 3.07
CA SER A 21 18.20 31.76 2.68
C SER A 21 17.17 32.82 2.25
N THR A 22 17.59 34.07 2.17
CA THR A 22 16.75 35.23 1.87
C THR A 22 16.03 35.05 0.52
N LYS A 23 14.72 35.33 0.49
CA LYS A 23 13.89 35.22 -0.73
C LYS A 23 14.12 36.41 -1.66
N THR A 24 15.18 36.38 -2.44
CA THR A 24 15.45 37.32 -3.53
C THR A 24 15.30 36.63 -4.89
N SER A 25 15.30 37.36 -6.01
CA SER A 25 15.36 36.71 -7.32
C SER A 25 16.76 36.11 -7.54
N PRO A 26 16.90 34.84 -7.93
CA PRO A 26 18.19 34.26 -8.28
C PRO A 26 18.71 34.94 -9.56
N SER A 27 19.94 35.44 -9.52
CA SER A 27 20.60 36.07 -10.67
C SER A 27 22.06 35.64 -10.72
N GLU A 28 22.66 35.75 -11.91
CA GLU A 28 24.06 35.39 -12.11
C GLU A 28 25.02 36.14 -11.16
N ALA A 29 24.89 37.47 -11.11
CA ALA A 29 25.67 38.30 -10.22
C ALA A 29 25.41 38.00 -8.73
N GLY A 30 24.17 37.63 -8.38
CA GLY A 30 23.79 37.27 -7.02
C GLY A 30 24.48 35.99 -6.54
N PHE A 31 24.47 34.96 -7.36
CA PHE A 31 25.15 33.69 -7.03
C PHE A 31 26.66 33.86 -6.98
N LEU A 32 27.26 34.54 -7.96
CA LEU A 32 28.71 34.79 -7.95
C LEU A 32 29.13 35.52 -6.68
N SER A 33 28.39 36.55 -6.25
CA SER A 33 28.66 37.25 -4.99
C SER A 33 28.60 36.33 -3.77
N ASP A 34 27.62 35.42 -3.71
CA ASP A 34 27.49 34.49 -2.58
C ASP A 34 28.64 33.47 -2.55
N TYR A 35 29.01 32.91 -3.70
CA TYR A 35 30.10 31.93 -3.79
C TYR A 35 31.48 32.57 -3.59
N ILE A 36 31.70 33.82 -4.00
CA ILE A 36 32.92 34.57 -3.70
C ILE A 36 33.06 34.75 -2.18
N ALA A 37 32.00 35.19 -1.50
CA ALA A 37 32.01 35.38 -0.05
C ALA A 37 32.31 34.07 0.70
N VAL A 38 31.76 32.95 0.23
CA VAL A 38 32.07 31.63 0.80
C VAL A 38 33.51 31.23 0.53
N LEU A 39 34.03 31.46 -0.68
CA LEU A 39 35.41 31.15 -1.01
C LEU A 39 36.41 31.97 -0.17
N GLU A 40 36.09 33.24 0.12
CA GLU A 40 36.84 34.11 1.05
C GLU A 40 36.77 33.60 2.50
N TRP A 41 35.60 33.12 2.94
CA TRP A 41 35.44 32.51 4.26
C TRP A 41 36.25 31.22 4.40
N ILE A 42 36.16 30.29 3.44
CA ILE A 42 36.96 29.04 3.41
C ILE A 42 38.44 29.39 3.42
N SER A 43 38.80 30.41 2.65
CA SER A 43 40.14 30.95 2.58
C SER A 43 40.65 31.49 3.92
N THR A 44 39.78 31.97 4.79
CA THR A 44 40.15 32.47 6.12
C THR A 44 40.14 31.36 7.16
N ALA A 45 39.14 30.46 7.11
CA ALA A 45 38.95 29.36 8.06
C ALA A 45 39.98 28.23 7.87
N TYR A 46 40.39 27.95 6.63
CA TYR A 46 41.32 26.87 6.27
C TYR A 46 42.52 27.40 5.48
N PRO A 47 43.43 28.16 6.13
CA PRO A 47 44.49 28.89 5.43
C PRO A 47 45.55 28.00 4.77
N ARG A 48 45.63 26.71 5.13
CA ARG A 48 46.65 25.76 4.66
C ARG A 48 46.10 24.62 3.78
N SER A 49 44.81 24.62 3.47
CA SER A 49 44.17 23.52 2.74
C SER A 49 44.01 23.86 1.24
N PRO A 50 44.35 22.94 0.32
CA PRO A 50 44.03 23.11 -1.10
C PRO A 50 42.52 23.03 -1.29
N ILE A 51 41.97 23.88 -2.17
CA ILE A 51 40.54 23.95 -2.44
C ILE A 51 40.25 23.25 -3.77
N VAL A 52 39.27 22.34 -3.76
CA VAL A 52 38.68 21.74 -4.96
C VAL A 52 37.25 22.26 -5.09
N LEU A 53 36.96 22.90 -6.23
CA LEU A 53 35.61 23.31 -6.56
C LEU A 53 34.88 22.13 -7.22
N HIS A 54 33.61 21.93 -6.90
CA HIS A 54 32.76 20.92 -7.54
C HIS A 54 31.45 21.57 -7.93
N GLY A 55 31.13 21.51 -9.22
CA GLY A 55 29.91 22.06 -9.79
C GLY A 55 29.11 20.98 -10.51
N HIS A 56 27.86 20.79 -10.10
CA HIS A 56 26.89 19.89 -10.74
C HIS A 56 25.88 20.69 -11.54
N SER A 57 25.61 20.30 -12.79
CA SER A 57 24.62 20.93 -13.66
C SER A 57 24.84 22.45 -13.80
N ILE A 58 23.87 23.29 -13.42
CA ILE A 58 24.02 24.76 -13.36
C ILE A 58 25.18 25.22 -12.45
N GLY A 59 25.46 24.45 -11.39
CA GLY A 59 26.60 24.65 -10.50
C GLY A 59 27.94 24.53 -11.22
N GLY A 60 27.98 23.77 -12.32
CA GLY A 60 29.16 23.66 -13.18
C GLY A 60 29.50 25.01 -13.83
N SER A 61 28.54 25.62 -14.52
CA SER A 61 28.70 26.93 -15.17
C SER A 61 29.05 28.03 -14.16
N ILE A 62 28.45 27.98 -12.96
CA ILE A 62 28.78 28.87 -11.84
C ILE A 62 30.23 28.70 -11.39
N ALA A 63 30.70 27.47 -11.19
CA ALA A 63 32.05 27.20 -10.73
C ALA A 63 33.12 27.67 -11.73
N VAL A 64 32.83 27.57 -13.04
CA VAL A 64 33.69 28.11 -14.10
C VAL A 64 33.76 29.64 -14.02
N LYS A 65 32.59 30.30 -13.98
CA LYS A 65 32.53 31.76 -13.93
C LYS A 65 33.14 32.32 -12.64
N LEU A 66 32.96 31.61 -11.52
CA LEU A 66 33.59 31.96 -10.25
C LEU A 66 35.11 32.03 -10.42
N LEU A 67 35.73 31.00 -10.99
CA LEU A 67 37.17 31.03 -11.29
C LEU A 67 37.57 32.16 -12.24
N GLY A 68 36.81 32.38 -13.31
CA GLY A 68 37.08 33.46 -14.27
C GLY A 68 36.90 34.88 -13.72
N SER A 69 36.11 35.03 -12.64
CA SER A 69 35.84 36.32 -11.99
C SER A 69 36.86 36.71 -10.92
N LEU A 70 37.75 35.81 -10.53
CA LEU A 70 38.73 36.09 -9.48
C LEU A 70 40.00 36.77 -10.05
N PRO A 71 40.55 37.77 -9.36
CA PRO A 71 41.77 38.45 -9.80
C PRO A 71 43.00 37.52 -9.73
N ALA A 72 43.84 37.56 -10.76
CA ALA A 72 45.01 36.68 -10.95
C ALA A 72 46.21 36.98 -10.01
N GLU A 73 46.02 37.81 -8.98
CA GLU A 73 47.09 38.18 -8.05
C GLU A 73 47.44 37.04 -7.08
N SER A 74 48.72 36.91 -6.74
CA SER A 74 49.27 35.81 -5.93
C SER A 74 48.64 35.64 -4.52
N THR A 75 48.02 36.70 -3.99
CA THR A 75 47.36 36.76 -2.69
C THR A 75 45.84 36.53 -2.72
N SER A 76 45.24 36.33 -3.90
CA SER A 76 43.79 36.14 -4.03
C SER A 76 43.35 34.71 -3.69
N PRO A 77 42.06 34.48 -3.35
CA PRO A 77 41.51 33.13 -3.14
C PRO A 77 41.71 32.19 -4.34
N ALA A 78 41.90 32.72 -5.56
CA ALA A 78 42.14 31.95 -6.77
C ALA A 78 43.45 31.17 -6.74
N SER A 79 44.48 31.69 -6.06
CA SER A 79 45.79 31.02 -5.98
C SER A 79 45.76 29.73 -5.15
N ARG A 80 44.63 29.43 -4.48
CA ARG A 80 44.42 28.24 -3.65
C ARG A 80 43.48 27.20 -4.23
N VAL A 81 42.73 27.54 -5.28
CA VAL A 81 41.96 26.54 -6.01
C VAL A 81 42.94 25.71 -6.84
N ARG A 82 43.05 24.42 -6.50
CA ARG A 82 43.98 23.47 -7.10
C ARG A 82 43.27 22.40 -7.93
N GLY A 83 41.95 22.31 -7.83
CA GLY A 83 41.14 21.42 -8.64
C GLY A 83 39.74 21.98 -8.91
N LEU A 84 39.16 21.55 -10.02
CA LEU A 84 37.77 21.83 -10.35
C LEU A 84 37.16 20.61 -11.05
N VAL A 85 36.00 20.20 -10.54
CA VAL A 85 35.20 19.08 -11.01
C VAL A 85 33.90 19.61 -11.57
N LEU A 86 33.63 19.32 -12.84
CA LEU A 86 32.33 19.55 -13.45
C LEU A 86 31.58 18.24 -13.62
N GLU A 87 30.36 18.18 -13.12
CA GLU A 87 29.48 17.04 -13.28
C GLU A 87 28.24 17.46 -14.07
N ASN A 88 28.00 16.81 -15.20
CA ASN A 88 26.83 17.05 -16.07
C ASN A 88 26.57 18.54 -16.37
N ALA A 89 27.65 19.31 -16.54
CA ALA A 89 27.59 20.76 -16.77
C ALA A 89 27.23 21.08 -18.23
N PHE A 90 26.46 22.16 -18.43
CA PHE A 90 26.09 22.66 -19.75
C PHE A 90 26.95 23.88 -20.15
N THR A 91 27.02 24.15 -21.47
CA THR A 91 27.84 25.23 -22.03
C THR A 91 27.24 26.61 -21.81
N SER A 92 25.94 26.78 -22.05
CA SER A 92 25.20 28.01 -21.72
C SER A 92 23.69 27.78 -21.66
N MET A 93 22.95 28.66 -20.97
CA MET A 93 21.49 28.58 -20.90
C MET A 93 20.82 28.75 -22.29
N PRO A 94 21.26 29.69 -23.16
CA PRO A 94 20.75 29.77 -24.53
C PRO A 94 20.99 28.49 -25.37
N ALA A 95 22.11 27.80 -25.16
CA ALA A 95 22.38 26.53 -25.82
C ALA A 95 21.45 25.42 -25.30
N MET A 96 21.17 25.38 -24.00
CA MET A 96 20.21 24.45 -23.39
C MET A 96 18.80 24.63 -23.95
N VAL A 97 18.33 25.87 -24.10
CA VAL A 97 17.01 26.16 -24.70
C VAL A 97 16.91 25.58 -26.12
N ARG A 98 17.98 25.64 -26.91
CA ARG A 98 18.00 25.04 -28.27
C ARG A 98 18.05 23.51 -28.24
N ALA A 99 18.69 22.92 -27.23
CA ALA A 99 18.74 21.47 -27.07
C ALA A 99 17.39 20.89 -26.61
N VAL A 100 16.69 21.57 -25.70
CA VAL A 100 15.37 21.17 -25.20
C VAL A 100 14.29 21.35 -26.28
N TYR A 101 14.40 22.39 -27.12
CA TYR A 101 13.47 22.65 -28.22
C TYR A 101 14.18 22.59 -29.58
N PRO A 102 14.55 21.41 -30.11
CA PRO A 102 15.36 21.28 -31.32
C PRO A 102 14.59 21.60 -32.62
N SER A 103 13.26 21.59 -32.59
CA SER A 103 12.43 21.80 -33.78
C SER A 103 12.40 23.27 -34.20
N LYS A 104 12.97 23.57 -35.38
CA LYS A 104 13.07 24.93 -35.96
C LYS A 104 11.73 25.65 -36.20
N TRP A 105 10.61 24.92 -36.20
CA TRP A 105 9.25 25.48 -36.35
C TRP A 105 8.62 25.94 -35.03
N LEU A 106 9.19 25.55 -33.87
CA LEU A 106 8.70 26.02 -32.58
C LEU A 106 9.25 27.44 -32.31
N PRO A 107 8.42 28.40 -31.87
CA PRO A 107 8.89 29.74 -31.49
C PRO A 107 9.97 29.69 -30.40
N TYR A 108 9.90 28.69 -29.51
CA TYR A 108 10.83 28.47 -28.40
C TYR A 108 12.28 28.23 -28.85
N TYR A 109 12.50 27.68 -30.05
CA TYR A 109 13.84 27.49 -30.65
C TYR A 109 14.61 28.83 -30.75
N TYR A 110 13.89 29.93 -31.00
CA TYR A 110 14.46 31.27 -31.18
C TYR A 110 14.50 32.09 -29.89
N LEU A 111 14.10 31.54 -28.74
CA LEU A 111 14.07 32.29 -27.49
C LEU A 111 15.42 32.42 -26.78
N GLY A 112 16.45 31.69 -27.23
CA GLY A 112 17.80 31.74 -26.65
C GLY A 112 18.39 33.15 -26.47
N PRO A 113 18.28 34.09 -27.43
CA PRO A 113 18.75 35.47 -27.28
C PRO A 113 18.01 36.31 -26.24
N PHE A 114 16.78 35.92 -25.86
CA PHE A 114 15.96 36.62 -24.87
C PHE A 114 16.18 36.12 -23.44
N VAL A 115 17.07 35.14 -23.25
CA VAL A 115 17.51 34.71 -21.93
C VAL A 115 18.37 35.82 -21.31
N LEU A 116 17.87 36.40 -20.21
CA LEU A 116 18.51 37.53 -19.53
C LEU A 116 19.84 37.15 -18.86
N ASP A 117 19.90 35.99 -18.18
CA ASP A 117 21.12 35.44 -17.59
C ASP A 117 21.66 34.29 -18.43
N LYS A 118 22.81 34.48 -19.07
CA LYS A 118 23.30 33.57 -20.13
C LYS A 118 24.15 32.40 -19.63
N TRP A 119 24.79 32.51 -18.45
CA TRP A 119 25.54 31.42 -17.81
C TRP A 119 26.53 30.67 -18.73
N ASP A 120 27.33 31.41 -19.49
CA ASP A 120 28.36 30.86 -20.40
C ASP A 120 29.54 30.26 -19.63
N ALA A 121 29.84 28.98 -19.87
CA ALA A 121 30.75 28.16 -19.09
C ALA A 121 32.07 27.79 -19.80
N LEU A 122 32.44 28.45 -20.90
CA LEU A 122 33.64 28.09 -21.67
C LEU A 122 34.96 28.48 -20.96
N SER A 123 35.50 27.64 -20.05
CA SER A 123 36.89 27.75 -19.51
C SER A 123 37.42 26.43 -18.91
N ALA A 124 38.71 26.38 -18.56
CA ALA A 124 39.59 25.18 -18.47
C ALA A 124 39.47 24.24 -17.24
N ILE A 125 38.97 22.98 -17.37
CA ILE A 125 38.50 22.12 -16.27
C ILE A 125 38.46 20.58 -16.56
N GLN A 126 38.42 19.72 -15.51
CA GLN A 126 38.13 18.27 -15.52
C GLN A 126 36.63 17.94 -15.37
N GLN A 127 36.13 17.03 -16.19
CA GLN A 127 34.68 16.84 -16.41
C GLN A 127 34.22 15.37 -16.31
N PHE A 128 33.05 15.20 -15.68
CA PHE A 128 32.30 13.96 -15.53
C PHE A 128 30.95 14.08 -16.23
N ASN A 129 30.66 13.13 -17.11
CA ASN A 129 29.38 13.05 -17.81
C ASN A 129 28.73 11.70 -17.59
N SER A 130 27.45 11.74 -17.24
CA SER A 130 26.55 10.58 -17.29
C SER A 130 26.35 10.15 -18.76
N GLU A 131 26.39 8.84 -19.02
CA GLU A 131 26.21 8.30 -20.38
C GLU A 131 24.77 8.51 -20.89
N ASN A 132 23.78 8.34 -20.01
CA ASN A 132 22.35 8.47 -20.32
C ASN A 132 21.75 9.71 -19.66
N ASP A 133 22.48 10.84 -19.65
CA ASP A 133 21.95 12.10 -19.14
C ASP A 133 20.70 12.53 -19.94
N GLU A 134 19.56 12.61 -19.26
CA GLU A 134 18.26 12.95 -19.82
C GLU A 134 17.99 14.46 -19.88
N LEU A 135 18.82 15.27 -19.22
CA LEU A 135 18.64 16.72 -19.09
C LEU A 135 19.70 17.52 -19.87
N VAL A 136 20.98 17.14 -19.77
CA VAL A 136 22.08 17.83 -20.43
C VAL A 136 22.63 16.95 -21.56
N PRO A 137 22.56 17.40 -22.83
CA PRO A 137 23.07 16.62 -23.95
C PRO A 137 24.56 16.29 -23.80
N PRO A 138 24.98 15.02 -23.99
CA PRO A 138 26.37 14.62 -23.89
C PRO A 138 27.32 15.38 -24.82
N GLU A 139 26.82 15.95 -25.92
CA GLU A 139 27.54 16.79 -26.88
C GLU A 139 28.11 18.05 -26.22
N MET A 140 27.35 18.69 -25.33
CA MET A 140 27.79 19.90 -24.63
C MET A 140 28.99 19.64 -23.74
N GLY A 141 29.07 18.46 -23.13
CA GLY A 141 30.25 18.05 -22.38
C GLY A 141 31.45 17.68 -23.26
N ARG A 142 31.25 17.37 -24.54
CA ARG A 142 32.38 17.22 -25.48
C ARG A 142 32.93 18.59 -25.87
N GLU A 143 32.04 19.50 -26.24
CA GLU A 143 32.39 20.88 -26.63
C GLU A 143 33.18 21.58 -25.53
N LEU A 144 32.77 21.41 -24.27
CA LEU A 144 33.46 21.96 -23.12
C LEU A 144 34.88 21.38 -22.98
N ALA A 145 35.02 20.06 -22.95
CA ALA A 145 36.31 19.37 -22.82
C ALA A 145 37.29 19.71 -23.97
N ASP A 146 36.79 19.82 -25.21
CA ASP A 146 37.60 20.16 -26.38
C ASP A 146 38.09 21.62 -26.33
N ALA A 147 37.21 22.57 -25.96
CA ALA A 147 37.57 23.97 -25.78
C ALA A 147 38.68 24.13 -24.71
N VAL A 148 38.56 23.40 -23.61
CA VAL A 148 39.56 23.36 -22.54
C VAL A 148 40.89 22.77 -22.99
N SER A 149 40.87 21.63 -23.69
CA SER A 149 42.10 20.97 -24.14
C SER A 149 42.91 21.87 -25.08
N ASN A 150 42.25 22.68 -25.90
CA ASN A 150 42.89 23.63 -26.79
C ASN A 150 43.57 24.78 -26.03
N VAL A 151 42.94 25.29 -24.97
CA VAL A 151 43.53 26.32 -24.10
C VAL A 151 44.72 25.77 -23.31
N HIS A 152 44.61 24.56 -22.76
CA HIS A 152 45.68 23.92 -21.99
C HIS A 152 46.97 23.68 -22.81
N ARG A 153 46.84 23.30 -24.09
CA ARG A 153 47.99 23.12 -25.01
C ARG A 153 48.70 24.44 -25.36
N GLY A 154 48.02 25.59 -25.21
CA GLY A 154 48.57 26.91 -25.49
C GLY A 154 49.35 27.55 -24.33
N LEU A 155 49.39 26.92 -23.16
CA LEU A 155 50.02 27.49 -21.96
C LEU A 155 51.51 27.13 -21.85
N PRO A 156 52.41 28.09 -21.54
CA PRO A 156 53.87 27.86 -21.52
C PRO A 156 54.37 27.00 -20.36
N LYS A 157 53.58 26.82 -19.28
CA LYS A 157 53.82 25.89 -18.17
C LYS A 157 52.49 25.39 -17.58
N PRO A 158 51.94 24.27 -18.07
CA PRO A 158 50.72 23.70 -17.48
C PRO A 158 51.01 23.08 -16.11
N LEU A 159 50.17 23.39 -15.10
CA LEU A 159 50.12 22.65 -13.84
C LEU A 159 49.18 21.44 -13.99
N GLY A 160 49.63 20.25 -13.58
CA GLY A 160 48.81 19.02 -13.53
C GLY A 160 48.74 18.20 -14.84
N THR A 161 47.91 17.16 -14.84
CA THR A 161 47.74 16.18 -15.94
C THR A 161 46.83 16.65 -17.09
N GLY A 162 46.30 17.88 -17.01
CA GLY A 162 45.40 18.46 -18.00
C GLY A 162 43.93 18.04 -17.81
N PRO A 163 43.01 18.48 -18.69
CA PRO A 163 41.60 18.15 -18.59
C PRO A 163 41.37 16.66 -18.84
N LYS A 164 40.76 15.99 -17.87
CA LYS A 164 40.30 14.60 -18.00
C LYS A 164 38.79 14.58 -18.18
N ARG A 165 38.30 13.84 -19.17
CA ARG A 165 36.87 13.56 -19.34
C ARG A 165 36.59 12.11 -18.94
N VAL A 166 35.59 11.92 -18.10
CA VAL A 166 35.13 10.59 -17.66
C VAL A 166 33.66 10.44 -18.02
N VAL A 167 33.33 9.37 -18.75
CA VAL A 167 31.95 8.99 -19.04
C VAL A 167 31.56 7.82 -18.13
N ILE A 168 30.42 7.93 -17.45
CA ILE A 168 29.95 6.94 -16.48
C ILE A 168 28.82 6.12 -17.12
N PRO A 169 29.04 4.81 -17.39
CA PRO A 169 28.08 4.01 -18.11
C PRO A 169 26.79 3.80 -17.35
N GLY A 170 25.66 3.95 -18.04
CA GLY A 170 24.33 3.71 -17.49
C GLY A 170 23.88 4.66 -16.37
N ALA A 171 24.58 5.78 -16.16
CA ALA A 171 24.18 6.85 -15.24
C ALA A 171 23.20 7.83 -15.91
N LEU A 172 22.23 8.31 -15.14
CA LEU A 172 21.30 9.41 -15.40
C LEU A 172 21.85 10.74 -14.84
N HIS A 173 21.11 11.85 -15.01
CA HIS A 173 21.60 13.19 -14.64
C HIS A 173 22.00 13.32 -13.16
N ASP A 174 21.18 12.81 -12.24
CA ASP A 174 21.38 12.97 -10.79
C ASP A 174 21.87 11.70 -10.08
N ASP A 175 22.19 10.62 -10.80
CA ASP A 175 22.63 9.37 -10.18
C ASP A 175 24.13 9.06 -10.38
N GLY A 176 24.87 9.94 -11.08
CA GLY A 176 26.27 9.73 -11.45
C GLY A 176 27.16 9.38 -10.24
N PHE A 177 27.05 10.17 -9.17
CA PHE A 177 27.77 9.95 -7.90
C PHE A 177 27.47 8.59 -7.21
N THR A 178 26.32 7.95 -7.52
CA THR A 178 25.96 6.64 -6.97
C THR A 178 26.73 5.50 -7.64
N ARG A 179 27.34 5.74 -8.80
CA ARG A 179 28.09 4.75 -9.55
C ARG A 179 29.50 4.57 -9.00
N ARG A 180 29.98 3.33 -9.00
CA ARG A 180 31.30 2.98 -8.47
C ARG A 180 32.44 3.70 -9.23
N GLN A 181 32.33 3.77 -10.56
CA GLN A 181 33.34 4.43 -11.40
C GLN A 181 33.51 5.91 -11.04
N TRP A 182 32.42 6.64 -10.77
CA TRP A 182 32.48 8.03 -10.32
C TRP A 182 33.28 8.15 -9.02
N ARG A 183 32.98 7.30 -8.02
CA ARG A 183 33.67 7.33 -6.73
C ARG A 183 35.16 6.99 -6.84
N ASP A 184 35.50 6.00 -7.64
CA ASP A 184 36.88 5.56 -7.84
C ASP A 184 37.69 6.67 -8.54
N GLU A 185 37.10 7.36 -9.52
CA GLU A 185 37.73 8.46 -10.27
C GLU A 185 37.85 9.74 -9.45
N ILE A 186 36.82 10.14 -8.70
CA ILE A 186 36.88 11.29 -7.79
C ILE A 186 37.88 11.04 -6.67
N ARG A 187 37.94 9.82 -6.13
CA ARG A 187 38.95 9.44 -5.14
C ARG A 187 40.37 9.56 -5.73
N ALA A 188 40.59 9.06 -6.94
CA ALA A 188 41.88 9.18 -7.61
C ALA A 188 42.26 10.65 -7.82
N TYR A 189 41.31 11.48 -8.27
CA TYR A 189 41.52 12.90 -8.51
C TYR A 189 41.83 13.69 -7.24
N ILE A 190 41.04 13.52 -6.17
CA ILE A 190 41.30 14.20 -4.89
C ILE A 190 42.66 13.77 -4.32
N THR A 191 43.03 12.49 -4.49
CA THR A 191 44.34 11.98 -4.09
C THR A 191 45.47 12.62 -4.89
N GLU A 192 45.29 12.80 -6.20
CA GLU A 192 46.23 13.51 -7.07
C GLU A 192 46.40 14.96 -6.64
N VAL A 193 45.30 15.72 -6.50
CA VAL A 193 45.33 17.13 -6.07
C VAL A 193 46.00 17.28 -4.71
N ALA A 194 45.74 16.33 -3.80
CA ALA A 194 46.37 16.29 -2.50
C ALA A 194 47.91 16.10 -2.62
N THR A 195 48.41 15.33 -3.58
CA THR A 195 49.86 15.12 -3.75
C THR A 195 50.62 16.32 -4.34
N ILE A 196 49.92 17.34 -4.84
CA ILE A 196 50.53 18.48 -5.56
C ILE A 196 51.34 19.42 -4.65
N ASP A 197 51.20 19.40 -3.32
CA ASP A 197 52.07 20.20 -2.41
C ASP A 197 52.56 19.48 -1.12
N SER A 198 53.89 19.25 -1.07
CA SER A 198 54.86 19.57 0.00
C SER A 198 54.49 19.52 1.51
N TYR A 199 53.68 18.57 1.99
CA TYR A 199 53.55 18.29 3.44
C TYR A 199 54.49 17.19 3.99
N ARG A 200 55.24 16.51 3.10
CA ARG A 200 56.09 15.35 3.47
C ARG A 200 57.37 15.70 4.24
N GLN A 201 57.78 16.98 4.31
CA GLN A 201 59.03 17.37 4.96
C GLN A 201 58.88 18.01 6.35
N SER A 202 57.66 18.38 6.79
CA SER A 202 57.49 19.19 8.00
C SER A 202 57.02 18.44 9.25
N VAL A 203 56.57 17.18 9.14
CA VAL A 203 55.89 16.51 10.27
C VAL A 203 56.43 15.11 10.53
N GLY A 204 57.74 14.99 10.77
CA GLY A 204 58.42 13.72 11.08
C GLY A 204 57.65 12.84 12.07
N LEU A 205 56.95 11.83 11.56
CA LEU A 205 56.10 10.93 12.33
C LEU A 205 56.25 9.49 11.78
N ASP A 206 57.45 8.94 11.92
CA ASP A 206 57.67 7.50 11.88
C ASP A 206 57.39 6.95 13.28
N GLY A 207 56.20 6.38 13.53
CA GLY A 207 55.98 5.69 14.81
C GLY A 207 54.56 5.29 15.22
N LEU A 208 53.50 5.62 14.49
CA LEU A 208 52.14 5.30 14.93
C LEU A 208 51.51 4.20 14.08
N GLN A 209 51.23 3.07 14.73
CA GLN A 209 50.53 1.93 14.13
C GLN A 209 49.06 2.29 13.80
N PRO A 210 48.52 1.75 12.71
CA PRO A 210 47.15 2.04 12.27
C PRO A 210 46.12 1.40 13.21
N ARG A 211 45.16 2.22 13.66
CA ARG A 211 43.96 1.77 14.36
C ARG A 211 42.90 1.36 13.33
N ALA A 212 42.24 0.23 13.54
CA ALA A 212 41.17 -0.26 12.68
C ALA A 212 40.01 0.74 12.57
N GLU A 213 39.44 0.89 11.37
CA GLU A 213 38.23 1.68 11.10
C GLU A 213 37.08 1.27 12.05
N PRO A 214 36.34 2.22 12.65
CA PRO A 214 35.13 1.88 13.37
C PRO A 214 34.06 1.44 12.37
N GLN A 215 33.57 0.21 12.53
CA GLN A 215 32.29 -0.19 11.93
C GLN A 215 31.22 0.83 12.32
N PRO A 216 30.30 1.22 11.41
CA PRO A 216 29.16 2.06 11.77
C PRO A 216 28.40 1.38 12.92
N ASP A 217 28.29 2.09 14.05
CA ASP A 217 27.57 1.61 15.22
C ASP A 217 26.06 1.63 14.94
N TRP A 218 25.54 0.52 14.40
CA TRP A 218 24.11 0.32 14.15
C TRP A 218 23.29 0.19 15.44
N SER A 219 23.92 0.17 16.61
CA SER A 219 23.24 0.03 17.91
C SER A 219 22.67 1.34 18.44
N GLY A 220 22.55 2.36 17.58
CA GLY A 220 21.91 3.65 17.87
C GLY A 220 20.67 3.50 18.76
N ASN A 221 20.84 3.84 20.04
CA ASN A 221 19.81 3.85 21.08
C ASN A 221 19.01 2.57 21.36
N VAL A 222 19.33 1.40 20.80
CA VAL A 222 18.57 0.16 21.07
C VAL A 222 18.67 -0.27 22.55
N LYS A 223 19.77 0.10 23.20
CA LYS A 223 19.99 -0.11 24.65
C LYS A 223 19.23 0.88 25.53
N ASN A 224 18.62 1.92 24.96
CA ASN A 224 17.85 2.91 25.70
C ASN A 224 16.52 2.29 26.17
N TRP A 225 16.13 2.55 27.42
CA TRP A 225 14.88 2.06 27.99
C TRP A 225 13.65 2.45 27.15
N ARG A 226 13.70 3.61 26.49
CA ARG A 226 12.65 4.07 25.56
C ARG A 226 12.51 3.15 24.34
N SER A 227 13.63 2.68 23.80
CA SER A 227 13.66 1.76 22.66
C SER A 227 13.15 0.38 23.06
N ILE A 228 13.59 -0.13 24.23
CA ILE A 228 13.12 -1.39 24.80
C ILE A 228 11.61 -1.35 25.10
N LEU A 229 11.12 -0.25 25.68
CA LEU A 229 9.71 -0.09 25.96
C LEU A 229 8.88 -0.05 24.67
N THR A 230 9.39 0.59 23.62
CA THR A 230 8.72 0.66 22.31
C THR A 230 8.50 -0.72 21.71
N ILE A 231 9.51 -1.58 21.68
CA ILE A 231 9.35 -2.95 21.16
C ILE A 231 8.46 -3.82 22.06
N ILE A 232 8.56 -3.67 23.39
CA ILE A 232 7.68 -4.40 24.32
C ILE A 232 6.22 -4.02 24.06
N VAL A 233 5.91 -2.73 23.96
CA VAL A 233 4.55 -2.27 23.70
C VAL A 233 4.07 -2.71 22.33
N PHE A 234 4.92 -2.69 21.31
CA PHE A 234 4.61 -3.26 20.00
C PHE A 234 4.23 -4.74 20.09
N LEU A 235 5.04 -5.57 20.75
CA LEU A 235 4.77 -7.00 20.91
C LEU A 235 3.51 -7.26 21.73
N VAL A 236 3.33 -6.56 22.84
CA VAL A 236 2.14 -6.66 23.69
C VAL A 236 0.89 -6.26 22.90
N ALA A 237 0.90 -5.14 22.18
CA ALA A 237 -0.22 -4.71 21.36
C ALA A 237 -0.62 -5.80 20.34
N ASN A 238 0.35 -6.43 19.68
CA ASN A 238 0.11 -7.53 18.75
C ASN A 238 -0.43 -8.80 19.43
N ILE A 239 0.07 -9.17 20.61
CA ILE A 239 -0.47 -10.31 21.38
C ILE A 239 -1.93 -10.05 21.81
N LEU A 240 -2.24 -8.83 22.24
CA LEU A 240 -3.60 -8.44 22.64
C LEU A 240 -4.57 -8.40 21.46
N VAL A 241 -4.08 -8.15 20.24
CA VAL A 241 -4.87 -8.28 19.00
C VAL A 241 -5.28 -9.75 18.79
N LEU A 242 -4.39 -10.71 19.07
CA LEU A 242 -4.66 -12.15 18.94
C LEU A 242 -5.55 -12.70 20.07
N THR A 243 -5.43 -12.13 21.27
CA THR A 243 -6.12 -12.56 22.49
C THR A 243 -7.01 -11.46 23.04
N PRO A 244 -8.15 -11.17 22.40
CA PRO A 244 -9.04 -10.12 22.87
C PRO A 244 -9.61 -10.47 24.25
N PHE A 245 -9.57 -9.52 25.18
CA PHE A 245 -10.09 -9.67 26.54
C PHE A 245 -10.96 -8.49 26.93
N ARG A 246 -11.79 -8.67 27.97
CA ARG A 246 -12.77 -7.68 28.40
C ARG A 246 -12.35 -7.12 29.75
N ILE A 247 -12.13 -5.81 29.84
CA ILE A 247 -11.83 -5.13 31.11
C ILE A 247 -13.15 -4.64 31.71
N PRO A 248 -13.51 -5.02 32.95
CA PRO A 248 -14.71 -4.50 33.62
C PRO A 248 -14.55 -3.01 33.93
N LEU A 249 -15.52 -2.17 33.56
CA LEU A 249 -15.44 -0.73 33.84
C LEU A 249 -15.67 -0.40 35.32
N PRO A 250 -14.88 0.51 35.91
CA PRO A 250 -15.18 1.11 37.21
C PRO A 250 -16.49 1.91 37.16
N ARG A 251 -17.26 1.91 38.28
CA ARG A 251 -18.60 2.53 38.34
C ARG A 251 -18.61 4.05 38.05
N PHE A 252 -17.49 4.75 38.25
CA PHE A 252 -17.37 6.20 38.07
C PHE A 252 -17.21 6.64 36.60
N LEU A 253 -16.77 5.74 35.70
CA LEU A 253 -16.59 6.03 34.26
C LEU A 253 -17.86 5.77 33.42
N LYS A 254 -18.96 5.34 34.05
CA LYS A 254 -20.20 4.91 33.37
C LYS A 254 -20.86 5.99 32.52
N LYS A 255 -20.88 7.26 32.98
CA LYS A 255 -21.57 8.37 32.30
C LYS A 255 -20.83 8.96 31.10
N PRO A 256 -19.50 9.21 31.14
CA PRO A 256 -18.80 9.74 29.98
C PRO A 256 -18.57 8.68 28.88
N LEU A 257 -18.29 7.41 29.24
CA LEU A 257 -17.96 6.39 28.25
C LEU A 257 -19.18 5.81 27.50
N SER A 258 -20.39 5.90 28.05
CA SER A 258 -21.61 5.43 27.35
C SER A 258 -21.95 6.27 26.11
N ILE A 259 -21.41 7.48 26.01
CA ILE A 259 -21.56 8.38 24.86
C ILE A 259 -20.54 8.05 23.76
N ILE A 260 -19.37 7.52 24.14
CA ILE A 260 -18.24 7.24 23.24
C ILE A 260 -18.26 5.78 22.72
N LEU A 261 -18.62 4.82 23.57
CA LEU A 261 -18.77 3.42 23.19
C LEU A 261 -20.17 3.22 22.57
N PHE A 262 -20.28 3.38 21.26
CA PHE A 262 -21.43 3.02 20.42
C PHE A 262 -21.74 1.51 20.47
N GLN A 263 -22.10 0.98 21.64
CA GLN A 263 -22.55 -0.39 21.81
C GLN A 263 -23.80 -0.41 22.68
N LYS A 264 -24.94 -0.10 22.06
CA LYS A 264 -26.25 -0.51 22.57
C LYS A 264 -26.35 -2.02 22.38
N SER A 265 -25.88 -2.79 23.36
CA SER A 265 -26.19 -4.23 23.40
C SER A 265 -27.67 -4.38 23.72
N SER A 266 -28.49 -4.59 22.70
CA SER A 266 -29.88 -5.02 22.84
C SER A 266 -29.89 -6.53 23.06
N ASN A 267 -29.99 -6.96 24.33
CA ASN A 267 -30.81 -8.10 24.80
C ASN A 267 -30.36 -8.77 26.11
N GLU A 268 -29.31 -8.30 26.79
CA GLU A 268 -28.96 -8.85 28.11
C GLU A 268 -29.04 -7.78 29.19
N ALA A 269 -30.20 -7.71 29.85
CA ALA A 269 -30.53 -6.76 30.91
C ALA A 269 -29.62 -6.84 32.16
N HIS A 270 -28.62 -7.73 32.21
CA HIS A 270 -27.78 -8.00 33.39
C HIS A 270 -26.26 -7.97 33.12
N SER A 271 -25.79 -7.57 31.93
CA SER A 271 -24.34 -7.55 31.64
C SER A 271 -23.64 -6.30 32.22
N ARG A 272 -22.58 -6.50 33.02
CA ARG A 272 -21.73 -5.39 33.51
C ARG A 272 -21.07 -4.68 32.32
N PRO A 273 -21.02 -3.34 32.27
CA PRO A 273 -20.34 -2.64 31.18
C PRO A 273 -18.85 -3.02 31.18
N TYR A 274 -18.36 -3.46 30.02
CA TYR A 274 -16.98 -3.87 29.81
C TYR A 274 -16.36 -3.06 28.67
N PHE A 275 -15.07 -2.79 28.78
CA PHE A 275 -14.28 -2.23 27.71
C PHE A 275 -13.65 -3.38 26.92
N PRO A 276 -13.98 -3.55 25.63
CA PRO A 276 -13.35 -4.58 24.81
C PRO A 276 -11.93 -4.14 24.41
N VAL A 277 -10.92 -4.84 24.92
CA VAL A 277 -9.56 -4.76 24.38
C VAL A 277 -9.48 -5.74 23.22
N ASN A 278 -9.51 -5.21 22.01
CA ASN A 278 -9.56 -5.99 20.76
C ASN A 278 -8.54 -5.43 19.76
N TYR A 279 -8.60 -5.95 18.53
CA TYR A 279 -7.70 -5.53 17.46
C TYR A 279 -7.76 -4.03 17.17
N VAL A 280 -8.89 -3.35 17.44
CA VAL A 280 -9.03 -1.91 17.24
C VAL A 280 -8.39 -1.11 18.37
N SER A 281 -8.69 -1.48 19.61
CA SER A 281 -8.34 -0.67 20.78
C SER A 281 -6.91 -0.93 21.26
N ALA A 282 -6.40 -2.16 21.17
CA ALA A 282 -5.08 -2.50 21.71
C ALA A 282 -3.92 -1.69 21.09
N PRO A 283 -3.79 -1.58 19.75
CA PRO A 283 -2.72 -0.77 19.16
C PRO A 283 -2.87 0.72 19.45
N VAL A 284 -4.11 1.23 19.47
CA VAL A 284 -4.39 2.63 19.81
C VAL A 284 -3.95 2.94 21.24
N PHE A 285 -4.25 2.07 22.21
CA PHE A 285 -3.73 2.23 23.57
C PHE A 285 -2.21 2.12 23.63
N GLY A 286 -1.60 1.24 22.83
CA GLY A 286 -0.14 1.15 22.73
C GLY A 286 0.49 2.48 22.28
N VAL A 287 -0.09 3.13 21.26
CA VAL A 287 0.35 4.46 20.82
C VAL A 287 0.17 5.50 21.90
N PHE A 288 -1.01 5.59 22.54
CA PHE A 288 -1.25 6.55 23.62
C PHE A 288 -0.30 6.34 24.80
N PHE A 289 -0.03 5.09 25.16
CA PHE A 289 0.89 4.75 26.24
C PHE A 289 2.33 5.16 25.90
N LEU A 290 2.82 4.86 24.68
CA LEU A 290 4.16 5.27 24.27
C LEU A 290 4.31 6.79 24.16
N TRP A 291 3.25 7.48 23.74
CA TRP A 291 3.23 8.94 23.68
C TRP A 291 3.26 9.55 25.09
N ALA A 292 2.45 9.02 26.01
CA ALA A 292 2.45 9.43 27.41
C ALA A 292 3.79 9.12 28.11
N ALA A 293 4.42 7.99 27.77
CA ALA A 293 5.74 7.60 28.26
C ALA A 293 6.91 8.36 27.59
N GLN A 294 6.61 9.33 26.70
CA GLN A 294 7.61 10.10 25.95
C GLN A 294 8.60 9.23 25.15
N CYS A 295 8.16 8.05 24.74
CA CYS A 295 8.92 7.14 23.88
C CYS A 295 8.73 7.48 22.41
N ILE A 296 7.54 7.99 22.04
CA ILE A 296 7.24 8.56 20.73
C ILE A 296 6.83 10.02 20.89
N ASP A 297 7.20 10.86 19.94
CA ASP A 297 6.90 12.28 19.92
C ASP A 297 5.74 12.60 18.94
N GLY A 298 5.30 13.86 18.92
CA GLY A 298 4.24 14.29 18.01
C GLY A 298 4.62 14.19 16.53
N THR A 299 5.92 14.24 16.21
CA THR A 299 6.40 14.11 14.82
C THR A 299 6.28 12.67 14.32
N ILE A 300 6.63 11.67 15.14
CA ILE A 300 6.43 10.24 14.82
C ILE A 300 4.95 9.95 14.60
N VAL A 301 4.07 10.48 15.46
CA VAL A 301 2.62 10.31 15.31
C VAL A 301 2.12 10.94 14.00
N LYS A 302 2.56 12.17 13.70
CA LYS A 302 2.23 12.84 12.43
C LYS A 302 2.74 12.04 11.22
N ASN A 303 3.98 11.56 11.27
CA ASN A 303 4.61 10.78 10.20
C ASN A 303 3.91 9.44 9.99
N GLY A 304 3.41 8.81 11.07
CA GLY A 304 2.59 7.59 10.98
C GLY A 304 1.18 7.81 10.42
N ILE A 305 0.66 9.05 10.44
CA ILE A 305 -0.66 9.38 9.86
C ILE A 305 -0.51 9.90 8.43
N VAL A 306 0.32 10.93 8.24
CA VAL A 306 0.51 11.61 6.95
C VAL A 306 1.35 10.76 5.99
N GLY A 307 2.35 10.06 6.51
CA GLY A 307 3.26 9.24 5.72
C GLY A 307 4.67 9.81 5.60
N THR A 308 5.63 8.91 5.36
CA THR A 308 7.07 9.16 5.11
C THR A 308 7.61 8.06 4.19
N ASP A 309 8.65 8.36 3.41
CA ASP A 309 9.38 7.43 2.51
C ASP A 309 8.45 6.61 1.59
N GLY A 310 7.69 7.33 0.76
CA GLY A 310 6.80 6.76 -0.28
C GLY A 310 5.47 6.18 0.25
N ILE A 311 5.38 5.85 1.54
CA ILE A 311 4.16 5.29 2.12
C ILE A 311 3.29 6.41 2.70
N LYS A 312 2.11 6.64 2.10
CA LYS A 312 1.11 7.64 2.54
C LYS A 312 -0.14 6.94 3.11
N PRO A 313 -0.25 6.73 4.44
CA PRO A 313 -1.35 6.01 5.05
C PRO A 313 -2.73 6.61 4.78
N LEU A 314 -2.84 7.95 4.76
CA LEU A 314 -4.10 8.64 4.45
C LEU A 314 -4.62 8.26 3.06
N ASP A 315 -3.77 8.30 2.04
CA ASP A 315 -4.12 7.98 0.67
C ASP A 315 -4.55 6.52 0.54
N ILE A 316 -3.82 5.61 1.18
CA ILE A 316 -4.10 4.17 1.19
C ILE A 316 -5.46 3.91 1.85
N MET A 317 -5.74 4.55 2.99
CA MET A 317 -7.01 4.38 3.71
C MET A 317 -8.19 5.01 2.98
N ALA A 318 -8.01 6.20 2.39
CA ALA A 318 -9.04 6.87 1.60
C ALA A 318 -9.43 6.05 0.37
N LEU A 319 -8.43 5.50 -0.34
CA LEU A 319 -8.65 4.58 -1.44
C LEU A 319 -9.40 3.32 -0.98
N PHE A 320 -8.90 2.68 0.09
CA PHE A 320 -9.45 1.41 0.57
C PHE A 320 -10.93 1.54 0.93
N ILE A 321 -11.31 2.57 1.69
CA ILE A 321 -12.72 2.81 2.05
C ILE A 321 -13.58 3.11 0.83
N SER A 322 -13.05 3.89 -0.12
CA SER A 322 -13.79 4.30 -1.31
C SER A 322 -14.11 3.09 -2.19
N LEU A 323 -13.13 2.23 -2.46
CA LEU A 323 -13.35 1.00 -3.21
C LEU A 323 -14.21 -0.01 -2.44
N ALA A 324 -14.02 -0.14 -1.12
CA ALA A 324 -14.88 -0.97 -0.28
C ALA A 324 -16.34 -0.50 -0.34
N TYR A 325 -16.59 0.81 -0.36
CA TYR A 325 -17.95 1.35 -0.51
C TYR A 325 -18.57 0.94 -1.85
N ILE A 326 -17.87 1.17 -2.97
CA ILE A 326 -18.36 0.82 -4.32
C ILE A 326 -18.64 -0.70 -4.40
N ALA A 327 -17.71 -1.51 -3.88
CA ALA A 327 -17.80 -2.96 -3.85
C ALA A 327 -19.00 -3.48 -3.04
N ILE A 328 -19.22 -2.95 -1.82
CA ILE A 328 -20.35 -3.34 -0.96
C ILE A 328 -21.67 -2.82 -1.53
N ALA A 329 -21.70 -1.60 -2.08
CA ALA A 329 -22.88 -1.04 -2.73
C ALA A 329 -23.28 -1.88 -3.95
N LEU A 330 -22.30 -2.33 -4.75
CA LEU A 330 -22.53 -3.24 -5.86
C LEU A 330 -23.07 -4.59 -5.40
N ASP A 331 -22.54 -5.15 -4.32
CA ASP A 331 -23.05 -6.40 -3.73
C ASP A 331 -24.49 -6.25 -3.20
N ALA A 332 -24.84 -5.09 -2.63
CA ALA A 332 -26.20 -4.80 -2.17
C ALA A 332 -27.24 -4.83 -3.31
N THR A 333 -26.83 -4.63 -4.57
CA THR A 333 -27.72 -4.77 -5.75
C THR A 333 -28.13 -6.23 -6.03
N GLY A 334 -27.44 -7.20 -5.42
CA GLY A 334 -27.66 -8.63 -5.65
C GLY A 334 -26.88 -9.21 -6.85
N LEU A 335 -26.00 -8.44 -7.49
CA LEU A 335 -25.23 -8.89 -8.65
C LEU A 335 -24.44 -10.19 -8.39
N LEU A 336 -23.76 -10.27 -7.25
CA LEU A 336 -22.98 -11.46 -6.88
C LEU A 336 -23.89 -12.69 -6.76
N ARG A 337 -25.08 -12.54 -6.16
CA ARG A 337 -26.06 -13.62 -6.01
C ARG A 337 -26.62 -14.06 -7.37
N PHE A 338 -26.99 -13.10 -8.22
CA PHE A 338 -27.44 -13.36 -9.59
C PHE A 338 -26.40 -14.20 -10.35
N LEU A 339 -25.13 -13.78 -10.32
CA LEU A 339 -24.05 -14.49 -11.00
C LEU A 339 -23.76 -15.85 -10.38
N ALA A 340 -23.79 -15.97 -9.04
CA ALA A 340 -23.59 -17.23 -8.36
C ALA A 340 -24.69 -18.26 -8.72
N PHE A 341 -25.96 -17.84 -8.78
CA PHE A 341 -27.05 -18.70 -9.26
C PHE A 341 -26.91 -19.06 -10.74
N TRP A 342 -26.45 -18.12 -11.57
CA TRP A 342 -26.15 -18.41 -12.97
C TRP A 342 -25.05 -19.48 -13.13
N VAL A 343 -24.00 -19.41 -12.31
CA VAL A 343 -22.92 -20.41 -12.27
C VAL A 343 -23.45 -21.76 -11.76
N VAL A 344 -24.31 -21.78 -10.73
CA VAL A 344 -24.95 -23.01 -10.25
C VAL A 344 -25.77 -23.68 -11.34
N ARG A 345 -26.62 -22.91 -12.03
CA ARG A 345 -27.44 -23.42 -13.14
C ARG A 345 -26.58 -24.01 -14.27
N LYS A 346 -25.44 -23.38 -14.56
CA LYS A 346 -24.49 -23.87 -15.58
C LYS A 346 -23.71 -25.11 -15.11
N GLY A 347 -23.47 -25.26 -13.81
CA GLY A 347 -22.88 -26.46 -13.21
C GLY A 347 -23.75 -27.71 -13.35
N GLY A 348 -25.06 -27.53 -13.52
CA GLY A 348 -26.02 -28.60 -13.72
C GLY A 348 -26.09 -29.54 -12.51
N SER A 349 -26.29 -30.83 -12.77
CA SER A 349 -26.45 -31.83 -11.72
C SER A 349 -25.13 -32.44 -11.20
N SER A 350 -23.97 -32.10 -11.78
CA SER A 350 -22.69 -32.69 -11.39
C SER A 350 -22.01 -31.88 -10.29
N GLY A 351 -21.86 -32.46 -9.09
CA GLY A 351 -21.24 -31.75 -7.98
C GLY A 351 -19.76 -31.43 -8.19
N HIS A 352 -19.04 -32.29 -8.91
CA HIS A 352 -17.65 -32.05 -9.29
C HIS A 352 -17.47 -30.85 -10.21
N ARG A 353 -18.32 -30.75 -11.25
CA ARG A 353 -18.29 -29.61 -12.18
C ARG A 353 -18.71 -28.34 -11.48
N LEU A 354 -19.75 -28.41 -10.65
CA LEU A 354 -20.22 -27.28 -9.86
C LEU A 354 -19.14 -26.75 -8.90
N TYR A 355 -18.42 -27.65 -8.23
CA TYR A 355 -17.33 -27.27 -7.33
C TYR A 355 -16.20 -26.53 -8.07
N LEU A 356 -15.78 -27.04 -9.23
CA LEU A 356 -14.79 -26.36 -10.08
C LEU A 356 -15.30 -24.99 -10.57
N PHE A 357 -16.54 -24.92 -11.03
CA PHE A 357 -17.11 -23.67 -11.54
C PHE A 357 -17.25 -22.60 -10.46
N LEU A 358 -17.68 -22.97 -9.24
CA LEU A 358 -17.72 -22.04 -8.12
C LEU A 358 -16.32 -21.60 -7.69
N TYR A 359 -15.33 -22.50 -7.67
CA TYR A 359 -13.95 -22.12 -7.39
C TYR A 359 -13.41 -21.11 -8.43
N MET A 360 -13.58 -21.39 -9.72
CA MET A 360 -13.17 -20.46 -10.78
C MET A 360 -13.95 -19.14 -10.73
N PHE A 361 -15.23 -19.20 -10.39
CA PHE A 361 -16.06 -18.01 -10.22
C PHE A 361 -15.54 -17.13 -9.08
N PHE A 362 -15.31 -17.66 -7.88
CA PHE A 362 -14.79 -16.87 -6.76
C PHE A 362 -13.36 -16.38 -7.00
N PHE A 363 -12.55 -17.15 -7.71
CA PHE A 363 -11.18 -16.76 -8.08
C PHE A 363 -11.14 -15.58 -9.08
N THR A 364 -12.04 -15.56 -10.08
CA THR A 364 -12.05 -14.55 -11.16
C THR A 364 -12.95 -13.36 -10.86
N PHE A 365 -14.12 -13.57 -10.25
CA PHE A 365 -15.10 -12.51 -10.02
C PHE A 365 -14.60 -11.45 -9.04
N GLY A 366 -13.68 -11.81 -8.15
CA GLY A 366 -13.12 -10.85 -7.20
C GLY A 366 -12.28 -9.75 -7.84
N VAL A 367 -11.86 -9.90 -9.10
CA VAL A 367 -11.19 -8.82 -9.84
C VAL A 367 -12.08 -7.58 -9.93
N ILE A 368 -13.39 -7.80 -10.09
CA ILE A 368 -14.37 -6.74 -10.26
C ILE A 368 -14.84 -6.24 -8.90
N VAL A 369 -15.13 -7.14 -7.96
CA VAL A 369 -15.86 -6.82 -6.73
C VAL A 369 -14.97 -6.73 -5.49
N GLY A 370 -13.73 -7.20 -5.55
CA GLY A 370 -12.84 -7.30 -4.40
C GLY A 370 -13.08 -8.55 -3.54
N ASN A 371 -12.24 -8.73 -2.53
CA ASN A 371 -12.26 -9.86 -1.61
C ASN A 371 -13.42 -9.78 -0.59
N ASP A 372 -13.69 -8.60 -0.04
CA ASP A 372 -14.61 -8.42 1.08
C ASP A 372 -16.06 -8.82 0.72
N PRO A 373 -16.65 -8.41 -0.41
CA PRO A 373 -18.01 -8.84 -0.73
C PRO A 373 -18.08 -10.32 -1.12
N ILE A 374 -17.00 -10.90 -1.65
CA ILE A 374 -16.93 -12.35 -1.88
C ILE A 374 -17.01 -13.11 -0.55
N ILE A 375 -16.32 -12.65 0.48
CA ILE A 375 -16.40 -13.25 1.81
C ILE A 375 -17.77 -12.99 2.46
N LEU A 376 -18.30 -11.78 2.36
CA LEU A 376 -19.61 -11.44 2.94
C LEU A 376 -20.76 -12.22 2.28
N SER A 377 -20.92 -12.07 0.96
CA SER A 377 -22.07 -12.59 0.24
C SER A 377 -21.82 -13.99 -0.32
N GLY A 378 -20.61 -14.30 -0.76
CA GLY A 378 -20.26 -15.64 -1.24
C GLY A 378 -20.33 -16.71 -0.14
N THR A 379 -19.86 -16.42 1.07
CA THR A 379 -19.94 -17.36 2.20
C THR A 379 -21.40 -17.58 2.63
N ALA A 380 -22.20 -16.51 2.73
CA ALA A 380 -23.62 -16.63 3.05
C ALA A 380 -24.39 -17.42 1.98
N PHE A 381 -24.07 -17.18 0.70
CA PHE A 381 -24.62 -17.92 -0.43
C PHE A 381 -24.26 -19.42 -0.36
N LEU A 382 -22.99 -19.76 -0.12
CA LEU A 382 -22.56 -21.16 -0.04
C LEU A 382 -23.16 -21.89 1.17
N ALA A 383 -23.29 -21.22 2.31
CA ALA A 383 -23.98 -21.78 3.47
C ALA A 383 -25.45 -22.10 3.16
N TYR A 384 -26.13 -21.26 2.37
CA TYR A 384 -27.47 -21.54 1.88
C TYR A 384 -27.49 -22.69 0.86
N LEU A 385 -26.64 -22.63 -0.17
CA LEU A 385 -26.57 -23.61 -1.25
C LEU A 385 -26.30 -25.02 -0.71
N THR A 386 -25.31 -25.16 0.16
CA THR A 386 -24.96 -26.46 0.77
C THR A 386 -26.08 -27.01 1.63
N ARG A 387 -26.79 -26.16 2.38
CA ARG A 387 -27.96 -26.56 3.18
C ARG A 387 -29.14 -26.97 2.29
N ALA A 388 -29.43 -26.21 1.24
CA ALA A 388 -30.51 -26.52 0.29
C ALA A 388 -30.22 -27.81 -0.50
N ALA A 389 -28.96 -28.09 -0.80
CA ALA A 389 -28.50 -29.31 -1.45
C ALA A 389 -28.36 -30.52 -0.51
N GLY A 390 -28.60 -30.36 0.79
CA GLY A 390 -28.45 -31.43 1.78
C GLY A 390 -26.99 -31.86 2.06
N ILE A 391 -26.01 -31.02 1.71
CA ILE A 391 -24.57 -31.33 1.88
C ILE A 391 -24.17 -31.07 3.34
N THR A 392 -23.90 -32.16 4.07
CA THR A 392 -23.37 -32.09 5.44
C THR A 392 -22.16 -33.04 5.58
N PRO A 393 -20.97 -32.53 5.95
CA PRO A 393 -20.63 -31.13 6.30
C PRO A 393 -20.32 -30.22 5.08
N PRO A 394 -20.60 -28.91 5.14
CA PRO A 394 -20.38 -27.97 4.03
C PRO A 394 -18.92 -27.48 3.89
N THR A 395 -17.97 -28.11 4.58
CA THR A 395 -16.60 -27.63 4.77
C THR A 395 -15.85 -27.42 3.45
N ALA A 396 -15.93 -28.37 2.51
CA ALA A 396 -15.19 -28.28 1.26
C ALA A 396 -15.50 -27.01 0.45
N TRP A 397 -16.79 -26.71 0.29
CA TRP A 397 -17.26 -25.57 -0.50
C TRP A 397 -16.84 -24.24 0.11
N ILE A 398 -17.00 -24.12 1.42
CA ILE A 398 -16.75 -22.87 2.14
C ILE A 398 -15.25 -22.60 2.24
N PHE A 399 -14.42 -23.62 2.50
CA PHE A 399 -12.96 -23.47 2.49
C PHE A 399 -12.40 -23.21 1.09
N ALA A 400 -12.97 -23.81 0.05
CA ALA A 400 -12.59 -23.52 -1.33
C ALA A 400 -12.84 -22.06 -1.69
N GLN A 401 -14.00 -21.51 -1.32
CA GLN A 401 -14.31 -20.11 -1.52
C GLN A 401 -13.44 -19.19 -0.67
N PHE A 402 -13.20 -19.52 0.60
CA PHE A 402 -12.29 -18.75 1.45
C PHE A 402 -10.89 -18.69 0.85
N CYS A 403 -10.37 -19.82 0.38
CA CYS A 403 -9.05 -19.90 -0.26
C CYS A 403 -9.02 -19.15 -1.60
N ALA A 404 -10.01 -19.36 -2.47
CA ALA A 404 -10.12 -18.67 -3.75
C ALA A 404 -10.23 -17.15 -3.60
N ALA A 405 -10.95 -16.66 -2.58
CA ALA A 405 -11.11 -15.23 -2.33
C ALA A 405 -9.81 -14.55 -1.86
N ASN A 406 -8.97 -15.25 -1.09
CA ASN A 406 -7.72 -14.69 -0.55
C ASN A 406 -6.50 -14.93 -1.46
N ILE A 407 -6.42 -16.06 -2.17
CA ILE A 407 -5.38 -16.27 -3.21
C ILE A 407 -5.74 -15.50 -4.49
N GLY A 408 -7.02 -15.26 -4.74
CA GLY A 408 -7.58 -14.82 -6.01
C GLY A 408 -6.86 -13.64 -6.68
N TRP A 409 -7.00 -13.54 -8.01
CA TRP A 409 -6.52 -12.39 -8.79
C TRP A 409 -6.93 -11.08 -8.12
N ALA A 410 -8.18 -11.06 -7.67
CA ALA A 410 -8.75 -10.06 -6.78
C ALA A 410 -7.77 -9.58 -5.71
N SER A 411 -7.37 -10.44 -4.77
CA SER A 411 -6.67 -10.04 -3.55
C SER A 411 -5.16 -9.88 -3.75
N ALA A 412 -4.52 -10.77 -4.50
CA ALA A 412 -3.06 -10.86 -4.55
C ALA A 412 -2.42 -10.16 -5.76
N VAL A 413 -3.17 -9.92 -6.85
CA VAL A 413 -2.62 -9.42 -8.12
C VAL A 413 -2.87 -7.92 -8.29
N LEU A 414 -4.08 -7.45 -8.02
CA LEU A 414 -4.40 -6.02 -8.14
C LEU A 414 -3.86 -5.24 -6.96
N VAL A 415 -3.26 -4.07 -7.22
CA VAL A 415 -2.79 -3.18 -6.14
C VAL A 415 -3.97 -2.64 -5.32
N SER A 416 -5.06 -2.29 -5.99
CA SER A 416 -6.21 -1.60 -5.41
C SER A 416 -7.09 -2.46 -4.48
N SER A 417 -6.89 -3.78 -4.47
CA SER A 417 -7.81 -4.72 -3.84
C SER A 417 -7.52 -5.02 -2.37
N ASN A 418 -6.27 -4.83 -1.95
CA ASN A 418 -5.85 -5.10 -0.59
C ASN A 418 -4.90 -3.98 -0.12
N PRO A 419 -5.14 -3.38 1.07
CA PRO A 419 -4.25 -2.36 1.62
C PRO A 419 -2.79 -2.81 1.71
N THR A 420 -2.50 -4.12 1.88
CA THR A 420 -1.10 -4.62 1.88
C THR A 420 -0.40 -4.36 0.55
N ASN A 421 -1.10 -4.51 -0.58
CA ASN A 421 -0.51 -4.30 -1.91
C ASN A 421 -0.20 -2.83 -2.15
N LEU A 422 -1.05 -1.93 -1.63
CA LEU A 422 -0.81 -0.48 -1.67
C LEU A 422 0.39 -0.07 -0.83
N VAL A 423 0.61 -0.71 0.33
CA VAL A 423 1.80 -0.47 1.15
C VAL A 423 3.06 -0.87 0.39
N VAL A 424 3.05 -2.03 -0.29
CA VAL A 424 4.20 -2.49 -1.08
C VAL A 424 4.40 -1.60 -2.32
N ALA A 425 3.36 -1.36 -3.12
CA ALA A 425 3.46 -0.57 -4.33
C ALA A 425 3.84 0.89 -4.04
N GLY A 426 3.25 1.51 -3.01
CA GLY A 426 3.57 2.87 -2.59
C GLY A 426 4.96 2.97 -1.97
N GLY A 427 5.34 2.05 -1.08
CA GLY A 427 6.64 2.09 -0.40
C GLY A 427 7.85 1.81 -1.28
N PHE A 428 7.68 1.13 -2.42
CA PHE A 428 8.74 0.89 -3.39
C PHE A 428 8.53 1.62 -4.72
N GLU A 429 7.56 2.53 -4.78
CA GLU A 429 7.22 3.34 -5.98
C GLU A 429 6.97 2.49 -7.24
N ILE A 430 6.33 1.33 -7.07
CA ILE A 430 6.07 0.39 -8.16
C ILE A 430 4.74 0.77 -8.84
N SER A 431 4.77 0.92 -10.17
CA SER A 431 3.55 1.16 -10.94
C SER A 431 2.59 -0.04 -10.86
N PHE A 432 1.29 0.23 -10.92
CA PHE A 432 0.26 -0.80 -10.72
C PHE A 432 0.32 -1.90 -11.79
N LEU A 433 0.71 -1.52 -13.00
CA LEU A 433 0.91 -2.44 -14.12
C LEU A 433 2.11 -3.35 -13.87
N VAL A 434 3.25 -2.80 -13.43
CA VAL A 434 4.46 -3.59 -13.12
C VAL A 434 4.22 -4.50 -11.91
N PHE A 435 3.51 -4.03 -10.90
CA PHE A 435 3.11 -4.85 -9.76
C PHE A 435 2.27 -6.05 -10.20
N THR A 436 1.21 -5.77 -10.97
CA THR A 436 0.29 -6.78 -11.51
C THR A 436 1.05 -7.79 -12.37
N ALA A 437 1.84 -7.32 -13.34
CA ALA A 437 2.56 -8.18 -14.28
C ALA A 437 3.51 -9.17 -13.59
N ASN A 438 4.12 -8.78 -12.47
CA ASN A 438 5.02 -9.65 -11.73
C ASN A 438 4.31 -10.64 -10.79
N LEU A 439 3.06 -10.39 -10.41
CA LEU A 439 2.31 -11.25 -9.50
C LEU A 439 1.27 -12.15 -10.17
N VAL A 440 0.81 -11.81 -11.38
CA VAL A 440 -0.15 -12.64 -12.14
C VAL A 440 0.33 -14.08 -12.23
N LEU A 441 1.56 -14.31 -12.70
CA LEU A 441 2.03 -15.67 -12.96
C LEU A 441 2.21 -16.51 -11.68
N PRO A 442 2.91 -16.02 -10.62
CA PRO A 442 3.00 -16.74 -9.34
C PRO A 442 1.65 -17.06 -8.70
N VAL A 443 0.71 -16.10 -8.75
CA VAL A 443 -0.61 -16.26 -8.12
C VAL A 443 -1.46 -17.28 -8.88
N PHE A 444 -1.45 -17.24 -10.21
CA PHE A 444 -2.16 -18.21 -11.04
C PHE A 444 -1.65 -19.63 -10.84
N ALA A 445 -0.33 -19.80 -10.86
CA ALA A 445 0.28 -21.10 -10.63
C ALA A 445 -0.10 -21.66 -9.25
N SER A 446 -0.09 -20.81 -8.22
CA SER A 446 -0.51 -21.18 -6.88
C SER A 446 -1.98 -21.58 -6.82
N ALA A 447 -2.88 -20.82 -7.45
CA ALA A 447 -4.31 -21.12 -7.48
C ALA A 447 -4.63 -22.42 -8.23
N ILE A 448 -3.91 -22.69 -9.31
CA ILE A 448 -4.00 -23.95 -10.08
C ILE A 448 -3.48 -25.11 -9.24
N ALA A 449 -2.39 -24.95 -8.49
CA ALA A 449 -1.82 -25.99 -7.64
C ALA A 449 -2.66 -26.30 -6.39
N VAL A 450 -3.31 -25.28 -5.83
CA VAL A 450 -4.18 -25.41 -4.64
C VAL A 450 -5.46 -26.19 -4.93
N PHE A 451 -6.06 -26.04 -6.12
CA PHE A 451 -7.31 -26.72 -6.45
C PHE A 451 -7.20 -28.27 -6.36
N PRO A 452 -6.14 -28.91 -6.90
CA PRO A 452 -5.90 -30.34 -6.70
C PRO A 452 -5.75 -30.76 -5.25
N VAL A 453 -5.10 -29.95 -4.42
CA VAL A 453 -4.93 -30.22 -2.99
C VAL A 453 -6.28 -30.20 -2.27
N LEU A 454 -7.10 -29.20 -2.55
CA LEU A 454 -8.46 -29.13 -2.03
C LEU A 454 -9.29 -30.35 -2.45
N ARG A 455 -9.28 -30.68 -3.75
CA ARG A 455 -10.17 -31.72 -4.32
C ARG A 455 -9.72 -33.15 -4.02
N TRP A 456 -8.45 -33.48 -4.21
CA TRP A 456 -7.98 -34.87 -4.18
C TRP A 456 -7.24 -35.25 -2.90
N PHE A 457 -6.65 -34.28 -2.18
CA PHE A 457 -5.92 -34.55 -0.94
C PHE A 457 -6.76 -34.28 0.32
N LEU A 458 -7.38 -33.11 0.43
CA LEU A 458 -8.15 -32.72 1.62
C LEU A 458 -9.59 -33.25 1.59
N PHE A 459 -10.32 -33.00 0.50
CA PHE A 459 -11.74 -33.35 0.37
C PHE A 459 -11.95 -34.52 -0.59
N ARG A 460 -11.23 -35.63 -0.34
CA ARG A 460 -11.29 -36.84 -1.18
C ARG A 460 -12.64 -37.58 -1.11
N SER A 461 -13.32 -37.53 0.04
CA SER A 461 -14.57 -38.28 0.26
C SER A 461 -15.75 -37.64 -0.47
N GLU A 462 -16.61 -38.49 -1.05
CA GLU A 462 -17.87 -38.08 -1.69
C GLU A 462 -18.86 -37.44 -0.71
N THR A 463 -18.67 -37.64 0.60
CA THR A 463 -19.44 -36.95 1.65
C THR A 463 -19.28 -35.43 1.57
N PHE A 464 -18.13 -34.93 1.11
CA PHE A 464 -17.86 -33.50 1.01
C PHE A 464 -18.27 -32.90 -0.35
N ILE A 465 -18.09 -33.68 -1.42
CA ILE A 465 -18.43 -33.29 -2.80
C ILE A 465 -19.21 -34.45 -3.43
N PRO A 466 -20.56 -34.41 -3.37
CA PRO A 466 -21.39 -35.44 -3.99
C PRO A 466 -21.19 -35.50 -5.50
N ALA A 467 -21.26 -36.70 -6.09
CA ALA A 467 -21.18 -36.86 -7.54
C ALA A 467 -22.34 -36.15 -8.26
N THR A 468 -23.53 -36.23 -7.67
CA THR A 468 -24.75 -35.57 -8.13
C THR A 468 -25.33 -34.64 -7.08
N ILE A 469 -25.71 -33.43 -7.50
CA ILE A 469 -26.36 -32.44 -6.65
C ILE A 469 -27.66 -32.06 -7.35
N PHE A 470 -28.77 -32.12 -6.62
CA PHE A 470 -30.03 -31.50 -7.06
C PHE A 470 -29.90 -29.99 -6.89
N ALA A 471 -29.39 -29.33 -7.93
CA ALA A 471 -29.53 -27.89 -8.05
C ALA A 471 -31.01 -27.59 -8.23
N GLN A 472 -31.66 -27.04 -7.20
CA GLN A 472 -33.03 -26.54 -7.30
C GLN A 472 -33.10 -25.51 -8.45
N ASP A 473 -34.24 -25.43 -9.12
CA ASP A 473 -34.49 -24.51 -10.23
C ASP A 473 -34.61 -23.07 -9.70
N LEU A 474 -33.47 -22.51 -9.31
CA LEU A 474 -33.34 -21.18 -8.74
C LEU A 474 -33.33 -20.17 -9.88
N ASP A 475 -34.36 -19.33 -9.98
CA ASP A 475 -34.38 -18.24 -10.96
C ASP A 475 -33.30 -17.21 -10.62
N PRO A 476 -32.24 -17.06 -11.44
CA PRO A 476 -31.19 -16.09 -11.16
C PRO A 476 -31.73 -14.66 -11.11
N LYS A 477 -32.75 -14.34 -11.92
CA LYS A 477 -33.31 -12.99 -11.99
C LYS A 477 -33.98 -12.56 -10.69
N ALA A 478 -34.56 -13.49 -9.95
CA ALA A 478 -35.15 -13.22 -8.63
C ALA A 478 -34.11 -12.78 -7.59
N ALA A 479 -32.82 -13.09 -7.80
CA ALA A 479 -31.75 -12.69 -6.90
C ALA A 479 -31.21 -11.27 -7.15
N LEU A 480 -31.58 -10.66 -8.29
CA LEU A 480 -31.16 -9.31 -8.67
C LEU A 480 -32.15 -8.28 -8.12
N VAL A 481 -31.75 -7.56 -7.08
CA VAL A 481 -32.60 -6.58 -6.38
C VAL A 481 -32.73 -5.28 -7.17
N ASP A 482 -31.62 -4.80 -7.74
CA ASP A 482 -31.58 -3.59 -8.57
C ASP A 482 -30.73 -3.80 -9.83
N SER A 483 -31.39 -4.10 -10.94
CA SER A 483 -30.73 -4.38 -12.22
C SER A 483 -30.05 -3.15 -12.84
N ARG A 484 -30.71 -1.98 -12.80
CA ARG A 484 -30.12 -0.72 -13.32
C ARG A 484 -28.93 -0.32 -12.46
N GLY A 485 -29.08 -0.52 -11.17
CA GLY A 485 -28.03 -0.27 -10.22
C GLY A 485 -26.81 -1.16 -10.38
N ALA A 486 -27.01 -2.45 -10.62
CA ALA A 486 -25.94 -3.39 -10.87
C ALA A 486 -25.15 -3.03 -12.13
N MET A 487 -25.82 -2.63 -13.22
CA MET A 487 -25.17 -2.16 -14.44
C MET A 487 -24.37 -0.89 -14.19
N PHE A 488 -24.97 0.12 -13.55
CA PHE A 488 -24.29 1.38 -13.25
C PHE A 488 -23.07 1.18 -12.35
N GLY A 489 -23.22 0.41 -11.26
CA GLY A 489 -22.14 0.14 -10.32
C GLY A 489 -21.02 -0.69 -10.94
N SER A 490 -21.34 -1.67 -11.80
CA SER A 490 -20.33 -2.45 -12.53
C SER A 490 -19.57 -1.59 -13.53
N ALA A 491 -20.28 -0.75 -14.31
CA ALA A 491 -19.65 0.17 -15.24
C ALA A 491 -18.74 1.15 -14.51
N LEU A 492 -19.23 1.76 -13.42
CA LEU A 492 -18.44 2.67 -12.59
C LEU A 492 -17.19 1.99 -12.03
N MET A 493 -17.32 0.79 -11.45
CA MET A 493 -16.18 0.04 -10.91
C MET A 493 -15.14 -0.30 -12.00
N ILE A 494 -15.58 -0.81 -13.16
CA ILE A 494 -14.68 -1.12 -14.27
C ILE A 494 -13.98 0.15 -14.78
N THR A 495 -14.71 1.25 -14.96
CA THR A 495 -14.12 2.53 -15.35
C THR A 495 -13.12 3.03 -14.31
N THR A 496 -13.43 2.96 -13.02
CA THR A 496 -12.50 3.33 -11.94
C THR A 496 -11.24 2.48 -11.99
N LEU A 497 -11.34 1.16 -12.13
CA LEU A 497 -10.19 0.26 -12.24
C LEU A 497 -9.35 0.53 -13.51
N LEU A 498 -9.99 0.78 -14.65
CA LEU A 498 -9.28 1.11 -15.90
C LEU A 498 -8.56 2.45 -15.81
N VAL A 499 -9.20 3.48 -15.23
CA VAL A 499 -8.57 4.79 -15.01
C VAL A 499 -7.39 4.65 -14.06
N LEU A 500 -7.52 3.89 -12.96
CA LEU A 500 -6.43 3.63 -12.02
C LEU A 500 -5.21 2.98 -12.69
N VAL A 501 -5.43 1.96 -13.51
CA VAL A 501 -4.36 1.29 -14.24
C VAL A 501 -3.77 2.22 -15.30
N GLY A 502 -4.62 2.97 -16.01
CA GLY A 502 -4.22 3.89 -17.07
C GLY A 502 -3.39 5.08 -16.56
N THR A 503 -3.79 5.73 -15.47
CA THR A 503 -3.04 6.85 -14.88
C THR A 503 -1.71 6.38 -14.32
N SER A 504 -1.66 5.19 -13.71
CA SER A 504 -0.41 4.60 -13.21
C SER A 504 0.54 4.20 -14.34
N ALA A 505 0.04 3.72 -15.47
CA ALA A 505 0.86 3.35 -16.63
C ALA A 505 1.32 4.58 -17.43
N GLY A 506 0.53 5.65 -17.45
CA GLY A 506 0.83 6.88 -18.22
C GLY A 506 1.83 7.83 -17.56
N GLY A 507 2.42 7.48 -16.42
CA GLY A 507 3.37 8.33 -15.69
C GLY A 507 2.75 9.63 -15.15
N LEU A 508 1.42 9.72 -15.13
CA LEU A 508 0.71 10.87 -14.59
C LEU A 508 0.80 10.82 -13.06
N HIS A 509 1.36 11.85 -12.43
CA HIS A 509 1.45 12.01 -10.98
C HIS A 509 0.09 12.30 -10.31
N VAL A 510 -0.95 11.51 -10.65
CA VAL A 510 -2.27 11.59 -10.04
C VAL A 510 -2.32 10.60 -8.89
N GLU A 511 -2.56 11.12 -7.68
CA GLU A 511 -2.72 10.27 -6.51
C GLU A 511 -3.96 9.40 -6.63
N VAL A 512 -3.83 8.15 -6.22
CA VAL A 512 -4.78 7.08 -6.51
C VAL A 512 -6.17 7.35 -5.89
N TRP A 513 -6.20 7.99 -4.72
CA TRP A 513 -7.43 8.37 -4.03
C TRP A 513 -8.24 9.44 -4.80
N MET A 514 -7.58 10.28 -5.61
CA MET A 514 -8.24 11.29 -6.44
C MET A 514 -9.15 10.68 -7.50
N ILE A 515 -8.97 9.39 -7.82
CA ILE A 515 -9.81 8.65 -8.77
C ILE A 515 -10.91 7.89 -8.01
N THR A 516 -10.57 7.24 -6.89
CA THR A 516 -11.51 6.37 -6.17
C THR A 516 -12.52 7.14 -5.32
N VAL A 517 -12.11 8.23 -4.67
CA VAL A 517 -13.01 9.02 -3.80
C VAL A 517 -14.16 9.65 -4.62
N PRO A 518 -13.92 10.30 -5.77
CA PRO A 518 -15.01 10.81 -6.59
C PRO A 518 -15.94 9.69 -7.09
N ALA A 519 -15.39 8.54 -7.49
CA ALA A 519 -16.21 7.39 -7.89
C ALA A 519 -17.12 6.90 -6.74
N ALA A 520 -16.59 6.83 -5.50
CA ALA A 520 -17.39 6.47 -4.34
C ALA A 520 -18.49 7.51 -4.04
N ILE A 521 -18.20 8.80 -4.20
CA ILE A 521 -19.19 9.87 -4.05
C ILE A 521 -20.29 9.74 -5.12
N ILE A 522 -19.93 9.47 -6.37
CA ILE A 522 -20.90 9.25 -7.47
C ILE A 522 -21.82 8.07 -7.13
N MET A 523 -21.25 6.96 -6.65
CA MET A 523 -22.03 5.79 -6.23
C MET A 523 -22.95 6.11 -5.05
N PHE A 524 -22.44 6.83 -4.04
CA PHE A 524 -23.21 7.25 -2.87
C PHE A 524 -24.38 8.15 -3.26
N LEU A 525 -24.16 9.16 -4.11
CA LEU A 525 -25.22 10.04 -4.61
C LEU A 525 -26.28 9.25 -5.36
N ARG A 526 -25.88 8.28 -6.19
CA ARG A 526 -26.80 7.38 -6.88
C ARG A 526 -27.63 6.56 -5.88
N ASP A 527 -27.03 6.00 -4.84
CA ASP A 527 -27.74 5.21 -3.83
C ASP A 527 -28.78 6.05 -3.07
N VAL A 528 -28.41 7.28 -2.72
CA VAL A 528 -29.32 8.28 -2.14
C VAL A 528 -30.47 8.59 -3.10
N LEU A 529 -30.18 8.83 -4.38
CA LEU A 529 -31.19 9.10 -5.42
C LEU A 529 -32.13 7.90 -5.64
N HIS A 530 -31.59 6.68 -5.65
CA HIS A 530 -32.36 5.45 -5.77
C HIS A 530 -33.39 5.33 -4.64
N ASP A 531 -32.96 5.57 -3.40
CA ASP A 531 -33.85 5.51 -2.23
C ASP A 531 -34.89 6.63 -2.24
N ILE A 532 -34.53 7.86 -2.62
CA ILE A 532 -35.49 8.96 -2.79
C ILE A 532 -36.56 8.59 -3.81
N ASN A 533 -36.16 8.03 -4.94
CA ASN A 533 -37.08 7.64 -6.01
C ASN A 533 -37.96 6.46 -5.62
N ALA A 534 -37.42 5.47 -4.88
CA ALA A 534 -38.19 4.35 -4.34
C ALA A 534 -39.27 4.84 -3.35
N HIS A 535 -38.94 5.79 -2.47
CA HIS A 535 -39.90 6.41 -1.54
C HIS A 535 -40.98 7.20 -2.29
N ARG A 536 -40.60 8.00 -3.31
CA ARG A 536 -41.55 8.74 -4.16
C ARG A 536 -42.51 7.80 -4.89
N ARG A 537 -42.03 6.66 -5.40
CA ARG A 537 -42.87 5.64 -6.05
C ARG A 537 -43.86 5.02 -5.08
N LYS A 538 -43.40 4.60 -3.89
CA LYS A 538 -44.30 4.07 -2.84
C LYS A 538 -45.36 5.08 -2.42
N SER A 539 -44.99 6.36 -2.27
CA SER A 539 -45.94 7.44 -1.97
C SER A 539 -46.97 7.67 -3.09
N LYS A 540 -46.55 7.60 -4.37
CA LYS A 540 -47.46 7.73 -5.52
C LYS A 540 -48.41 6.53 -5.64
N VAL A 541 -47.96 5.31 -5.36
CA VAL A 541 -48.82 4.11 -5.36
C VAL A 541 -49.84 4.20 -4.23
N LYS A 542 -49.42 4.56 -3.02
CA LYS A 542 -50.32 4.76 -1.86
C LYS A 542 -51.33 5.90 -2.08
N SER A 543 -50.96 6.93 -2.85
CA SER A 543 -51.87 8.02 -3.25
C SER A 543 -52.83 7.63 -4.37
N LYS A 544 -52.50 6.64 -5.22
CA LYS A 544 -53.38 6.15 -6.29
C LYS A 544 -54.32 5.03 -5.82
N SER A 545 -53.97 4.29 -4.77
CA SER A 545 -54.83 3.25 -4.20
C SER A 545 -55.95 3.79 -3.31
N ASN A 546 -56.00 5.10 -3.07
CA ASN A 546 -57.15 5.77 -2.44
C ASN A 546 -57.85 6.70 -3.44
N PRO A 547 -58.84 6.22 -4.20
CA PRO A 547 -59.90 7.06 -4.72
C PRO A 547 -61.18 6.86 -3.90
N THR A 548 -61.72 7.96 -3.40
CA THR A 548 -63.12 8.11 -3.02
C THR A 548 -64.06 7.57 -4.11
N SER A 549 -64.87 6.55 -3.78
CA SER A 549 -66.14 6.23 -4.46
C SER A 549 -67.13 5.67 -3.43
N PRO A 550 -68.43 6.05 -3.49
CA PRO A 550 -69.42 5.69 -2.49
C PRO A 550 -69.89 4.23 -2.62
N THR A 551 -70.38 3.71 -1.51
CA THR A 551 -71.01 2.40 -1.27
C THR A 551 -71.84 1.84 -2.42
N GLU A 552 -71.50 0.61 -2.85
CA GLU A 552 -72.46 -0.38 -3.38
C GLU A 552 -72.13 -1.76 -2.79
N GLU A 553 -73.12 -2.34 -2.11
CA GLU A 553 -73.15 -3.76 -1.75
C GLU A 553 -73.60 -4.55 -2.99
N HIS A 554 -72.85 -5.57 -3.42
CA HIS A 554 -73.41 -6.79 -4.00
C HIS A 554 -72.38 -7.92 -4.10
N HIS A 555 -72.94 -9.13 -4.14
CA HIS A 555 -72.38 -10.42 -3.73
C HIS A 555 -71.55 -11.16 -4.79
N SER A 556 -70.78 -12.13 -4.27
CA SER A 556 -70.39 -13.43 -4.86
C SER A 556 -69.46 -13.45 -6.07
N GLY A 557 -68.26 -13.99 -5.83
CA GLY A 557 -67.27 -14.36 -6.85
C GLY A 557 -65.85 -14.15 -6.31
N GLY A 558 -65.25 -15.17 -5.71
CA GLY A 558 -63.93 -15.07 -5.08
C GLY A 558 -62.84 -14.61 -6.06
N PRO A 559 -62.03 -13.58 -5.74
CA PRO A 559 -60.90 -13.20 -6.54
C PRO A 559 -59.58 -13.77 -5.98
N ILE A 560 -58.75 -14.18 -6.93
CA ILE A 560 -57.36 -14.62 -6.84
C ILE A 560 -56.52 -13.63 -6.02
N ALA A 561 -55.76 -14.13 -5.05
CA ALA A 561 -54.88 -13.34 -4.19
C ALA A 561 -53.67 -12.80 -4.98
N ASN A 562 -53.68 -11.49 -5.28
CA ASN A 562 -52.51 -10.72 -5.67
C ASN A 562 -51.85 -10.15 -4.41
N ASP A 563 -51.04 -10.95 -3.71
CA ASP A 563 -50.16 -10.47 -2.65
C ASP A 563 -48.80 -10.09 -3.24
N VAL A 564 -48.65 -8.81 -3.59
CA VAL A 564 -47.35 -8.22 -3.91
C VAL A 564 -47.16 -6.96 -3.06
N GLY A 565 -46.28 -7.06 -2.06
CA GLY A 565 -45.50 -5.92 -1.59
C GLY A 565 -45.84 -5.39 -0.20
N GLU A 566 -45.68 -6.21 0.84
CA GLU A 566 -45.37 -5.70 2.17
C GLU A 566 -43.85 -5.72 2.42
N THR A 567 -43.30 -4.59 2.88
CA THR A 567 -41.91 -4.47 3.31
C THR A 567 -41.70 -5.06 4.71
N PRO A 568 -40.61 -5.80 4.99
CA PRO A 568 -40.42 -6.44 6.29
C PRO A 568 -40.08 -5.44 7.40
N LYS A 569 -40.55 -5.74 8.61
CA LYS A 569 -40.20 -5.05 9.87
C LYS A 569 -38.76 -5.37 10.29
N GLU A 570 -38.16 -4.44 11.02
CA GLU A 570 -36.73 -4.30 11.35
C GLU A 570 -36.22 -5.29 12.43
N SER A 571 -36.62 -6.55 12.39
CA SER A 571 -36.07 -7.63 13.24
C SER A 571 -35.74 -8.93 12.50
N ASP A 572 -35.96 -8.98 11.19
CA ASP A 572 -35.58 -10.16 10.41
C ASP A 572 -34.11 -10.05 10.00
N ASN A 573 -33.27 -10.85 10.66
CA ASN A 573 -32.14 -11.47 9.95
C ASN A 573 -32.68 -11.93 8.59
N ILE A 574 -31.96 -11.67 7.51
CA ILE A 574 -32.34 -12.08 6.15
C ILE A 574 -32.44 -13.62 6.12
N GLU A 575 -33.57 -14.16 6.58
CA GLU A 575 -34.11 -15.48 6.29
C GLU A 575 -34.61 -15.36 4.86
N LEU A 576 -33.95 -16.08 3.95
CA LEU A 576 -34.59 -16.45 2.71
C LEU A 576 -35.95 -17.06 3.09
N ALA A 577 -36.99 -16.58 2.40
CA ALA A 577 -38.39 -16.96 2.60
C ALA A 577 -38.54 -18.38 3.14
N ARG A 578 -39.18 -18.51 4.32
CA ARG A 578 -39.62 -19.81 4.83
C ARG A 578 -40.56 -20.42 3.79
N PHE A 579 -40.18 -21.57 3.26
CA PHE A 579 -41.09 -22.47 2.58
C PHE A 579 -41.38 -23.68 3.46
N PRO A 580 -42.58 -24.28 3.34
CA PRO A 580 -43.06 -25.30 4.26
C PRO A 580 -42.22 -26.57 4.09
N SER A 581 -41.69 -27.10 5.19
CA SER A 581 -41.14 -28.44 5.20
C SER A 581 -42.31 -29.43 5.16
N GLU A 582 -42.49 -30.07 4.01
CA GLU A 582 -43.36 -31.23 3.85
C GLU A 582 -42.74 -32.43 4.56
N ALA A 583 -42.95 -32.50 5.88
CA ALA A 583 -42.74 -33.70 6.67
C ALA A 583 -43.53 -33.55 7.96
N THR A 584 -44.81 -33.92 7.95
CA THR A 584 -45.51 -34.74 8.97
C THR A 584 -46.99 -34.87 8.58
N ARG A 585 -47.35 -35.97 7.90
CA ARG A 585 -48.68 -36.56 8.06
C ARG A 585 -48.73 -37.16 9.46
N ARG A 586 -49.56 -36.61 10.36
CA ARG A 586 -50.31 -37.39 11.36
C ARG A 586 -51.42 -36.54 11.98
N VAL A 587 -52.61 -37.10 11.92
CA VAL A 587 -53.89 -36.64 12.45
C VAL A 587 -53.85 -36.60 13.98
N SER A 588 -54.34 -35.52 14.60
CA SER A 588 -55.13 -35.60 15.84
C SER A 588 -55.88 -34.29 16.11
N ASN A 589 -57.20 -34.40 16.18
CA ASN A 589 -58.15 -33.39 16.65
C ASN A 589 -57.83 -32.95 18.09
N GLY A 590 -57.93 -31.65 18.37
CA GLY A 590 -57.85 -31.10 19.72
C GLY A 590 -58.14 -29.60 19.76
N SER A 591 -59.17 -29.23 20.50
CA SER A 591 -59.77 -27.91 20.74
C SER A 591 -58.80 -26.75 21.05
N ALA A 592 -59.06 -25.59 20.47
CA ALA A 592 -58.38 -24.32 20.75
C ALA A 592 -58.81 -23.68 22.09
N PRO A 593 -57.89 -23.11 22.89
CA PRO A 593 -58.24 -22.17 23.95
C PRO A 593 -58.00 -20.70 23.53
N ARG A 594 -58.90 -19.85 24.04
CA ARG A 594 -59.00 -18.38 23.89
C ARG A 594 -57.69 -17.62 24.07
N ALA A 595 -57.45 -16.66 23.17
CA ALA A 595 -56.42 -15.64 23.30
C ALA A 595 -56.81 -14.57 24.34
N SER A 596 -55.96 -14.36 25.33
CA SER A 596 -56.01 -13.25 26.28
C SER A 596 -55.30 -12.02 25.73
N THR A 597 -55.98 -10.88 25.82
CA THR A 597 -55.56 -9.51 25.51
C THR A 597 -54.24 -9.13 26.21
N ILE A 598 -53.23 -8.73 25.44
CA ILE A 598 -52.00 -8.08 25.94
C ILE A 598 -52.11 -6.58 25.63
N HIS A 599 -52.04 -5.77 26.68
CA HIS A 599 -52.01 -4.31 26.65
C HIS A 599 -50.82 -3.77 25.83
N GLU A 600 -51.11 -2.91 24.85
CA GLU A 600 -50.10 -2.08 24.19
C GLU A 600 -49.57 -1.02 25.16
N SER A 601 -48.30 -1.15 25.56
CA SER A 601 -47.58 -0.08 26.26
C SER A 601 -47.11 0.97 25.26
N VAL A 602 -47.71 2.16 25.29
CA VAL A 602 -47.30 3.34 24.54
C VAL A 602 -45.91 3.80 25.04
N ALA A 603 -44.89 3.75 24.17
CA ALA A 603 -43.57 4.30 24.46
C ALA A 603 -43.56 5.84 24.30
N PRO A 604 -42.89 6.60 25.19
CA PRO A 604 -42.93 8.06 25.19
C PRO A 604 -42.09 8.67 24.07
N ALA A 605 -42.62 9.78 23.51
CA ALA A 605 -42.06 10.54 22.42
C ALA A 605 -40.76 11.28 22.80
N SER A 606 -39.63 10.79 22.28
CA SER A 606 -38.39 11.57 22.12
C SER A 606 -37.60 11.03 20.92
N SER A 607 -38.02 11.36 19.70
CA SER A 607 -37.53 10.75 18.47
C SER A 607 -36.80 11.73 17.55
N LEU A 608 -35.52 11.97 17.82
CA LEU A 608 -34.52 12.44 16.86
C LEU A 608 -33.24 11.62 17.13
N PRO A 609 -33.15 10.36 16.67
CA PRO A 609 -32.42 10.05 15.43
C PRO A 609 -32.94 8.79 14.67
N PHE A 610 -34.24 8.49 14.69
CA PHE A 610 -34.81 7.29 14.04
C PHE A 610 -35.34 7.49 12.61
N THR A 611 -35.31 8.72 12.08
CA THR A 611 -35.88 9.05 10.76
C THR A 611 -34.92 8.82 9.59
N LEU A 612 -33.61 8.93 9.81
CA LEU A 612 -32.60 8.80 8.75
C LEU A 612 -32.48 7.37 8.17
N PRO A 613 -32.41 6.29 8.99
CA PRO A 613 -32.34 4.91 8.49
C PRO A 613 -33.54 4.51 7.64
N ARG A 614 -34.72 5.04 7.95
CA ARG A 614 -35.95 4.79 7.20
C ARG A 614 -35.99 5.49 5.85
N ARG A 615 -35.36 6.68 5.74
CA ARG A 615 -35.38 7.49 4.51
C ARG A 615 -34.33 7.06 3.48
N PHE A 616 -33.22 6.46 3.91
CA PHE A 616 -32.11 6.04 3.05
C PHE A 616 -31.55 4.66 3.43
N PRO A 617 -32.32 3.57 3.28
CA PRO A 617 -31.89 2.23 3.67
C PRO A 617 -30.62 1.74 2.95
N THR A 618 -30.44 2.04 1.66
CA THR A 618 -29.33 1.54 0.85
C THR A 618 -27.97 2.12 1.28
N PRO A 619 -27.73 3.44 1.26
CA PRO A 619 -26.43 3.99 1.66
C PRO A 619 -26.16 3.77 3.16
N ILE A 620 -27.18 3.74 4.02
CA ILE A 620 -26.98 3.50 5.46
C ILE A 620 -26.58 2.05 5.73
N THR A 621 -27.17 1.08 5.02
CA THR A 621 -26.76 -0.33 5.14
C THR A 621 -25.36 -0.56 4.57
N THR A 622 -25.01 0.06 3.45
CA THR A 622 -23.65 0.03 2.89
C THR A 622 -22.63 0.65 3.84
N LEU A 623 -22.89 1.86 4.35
CA LEU A 623 -21.99 2.53 5.30
C LEU A 623 -21.79 1.68 6.56
N ARG A 624 -22.86 1.10 7.14
CA ARG A 624 -22.74 0.23 8.32
C ARG A 624 -21.91 -1.04 8.10
N ARG A 625 -21.78 -1.50 6.85
CA ARG A 625 -20.97 -2.67 6.47
C ARG A 625 -19.52 -2.34 6.17
N LEU A 626 -19.16 -1.06 6.08
CA LEU A 626 -17.77 -0.67 5.87
C LEU A 626 -16.89 -1.09 7.05
N PRO A 627 -15.63 -1.48 6.79
CA PRO A 627 -14.72 -1.95 7.81
C PRO A 627 -14.06 -0.79 8.59
N TYR A 628 -14.87 0.14 9.14
CA TYR A 628 -14.36 1.25 9.96
C TYR A 628 -13.40 0.86 11.08
N PRO A 629 -13.57 -0.29 11.76
CA PRO A 629 -12.59 -0.79 12.74
C PRO A 629 -11.14 -0.90 12.22
N LEU A 630 -10.93 -1.04 10.90
CA LEU A 630 -9.59 -1.17 10.31
C LEU A 630 -8.81 0.14 10.26
N LEU A 631 -9.49 1.29 10.17
CA LEU A 631 -8.82 2.59 10.03
C LEU A 631 -7.96 2.93 11.26
N PRO A 632 -8.53 3.04 12.47
CA PRO A 632 -7.73 3.35 13.66
C PRO A 632 -6.69 2.28 13.95
N PHE A 633 -6.98 1.02 13.60
CA PHE A 633 -6.00 -0.07 13.67
C PHE A 633 -4.80 0.17 12.75
N ALA A 634 -5.04 0.43 11.47
CA ALA A 634 -3.99 0.63 10.47
C ALA A 634 -3.14 1.86 10.81
N PHE A 635 -3.76 2.99 11.17
CA PHE A 635 -3.03 4.18 11.61
C PHE A 635 -2.20 3.92 12.85
N ALA A 636 -2.75 3.23 13.86
CA ALA A 636 -1.99 2.88 15.05
C ALA A 636 -0.79 1.96 14.70
N MET A 637 -0.97 1.00 13.80
CA MET A 637 0.13 0.15 13.34
C MET A 637 1.21 0.94 12.58
N PHE A 638 0.84 1.87 11.71
CA PHE A 638 1.81 2.77 11.07
C PHE A 638 2.61 3.58 12.08
N ILE A 639 1.95 4.14 13.10
CA ILE A 639 2.61 4.90 14.17
C ILE A 639 3.55 4.00 14.98
N LEU A 640 3.11 2.80 15.35
CA LEU A 640 3.94 1.87 16.12
C LEU A 640 5.18 1.41 15.32
N VAL A 641 5.03 1.11 14.03
CA VAL A 641 6.17 0.76 13.17
C VAL A 641 7.09 1.97 12.97
N GLN A 642 6.55 3.19 12.82
CA GLN A 642 7.36 4.41 12.77
C GLN A 642 8.12 4.64 14.08
N GLY A 643 7.50 4.31 15.22
CA GLY A 643 8.15 4.29 16.53
C GLY A 643 9.34 3.34 16.56
N LEU A 644 9.18 2.11 16.06
CA LEU A 644 10.29 1.15 15.93
C LEU A 644 11.40 1.65 14.98
N ALA A 645 11.03 2.35 13.90
CA ALA A 645 11.99 2.93 12.98
C ALA A 645 12.83 4.03 13.66
N SER A 646 12.17 4.95 14.36
CA SER A 646 12.84 6.05 15.07
C SER A 646 13.73 5.60 16.24
N THR A 647 13.45 4.42 16.82
CA THR A 647 14.19 3.86 17.97
C THR A 647 15.31 2.90 17.55
N GLY A 648 15.53 2.71 16.25
CA GLY A 648 16.63 1.91 15.69
C GLY A 648 16.33 0.42 15.49
N TRP A 649 15.17 -0.09 15.92
CA TRP A 649 14.84 -1.52 15.79
C TRP A 649 14.73 -2.00 14.35
N ILE A 650 14.20 -1.16 13.45
CA ILE A 650 14.10 -1.52 12.02
C ILE A 650 15.49 -1.71 11.41
N ALA A 651 16.48 -0.92 11.80
CA ALA A 651 17.86 -1.09 11.35
C ALA A 651 18.48 -2.41 11.84
N VAL A 652 18.19 -2.82 13.08
CA VAL A 652 18.60 -4.14 13.60
C VAL A 652 17.97 -5.27 12.79
N PHE A 653 16.67 -5.20 12.53
CA PHE A 653 15.97 -6.20 11.72
C PHE A 653 16.51 -6.25 10.28
N ALA A 654 16.82 -5.09 9.69
CA ALA A 654 17.46 -5.01 8.38
C ALA A 654 18.87 -5.63 8.39
N GLY A 655 19.63 -5.48 9.47
CA GLY A 655 20.93 -6.12 9.66
C GLY A 655 20.82 -7.65 9.77
N TRP A 656 19.86 -8.17 10.55
CA TRP A 656 19.58 -9.61 10.62
C TRP A 656 19.14 -10.16 9.26
N TRP A 657 18.28 -9.42 8.56
CA TRP A 657 17.85 -9.77 7.21
C TRP A 657 19.02 -9.75 6.21
N ALA A 658 19.93 -8.79 6.31
CA ALA A 658 21.12 -8.73 5.47
C ALA A 658 22.08 -9.91 5.69
N ALA A 659 22.22 -10.35 6.95
CA ALA A 659 23.02 -11.54 7.27
C ALA A 659 22.39 -12.81 6.68
N TRP A 660 21.08 -12.97 6.81
CA TRP A 660 20.32 -14.05 6.19
C TRP A 660 20.47 -14.05 4.65
N ALA A 661 20.21 -12.91 4.02
CA ALA A 661 20.25 -12.76 2.57
C ALA A 661 21.64 -13.10 1.99
N ARG A 662 22.72 -12.72 2.69
CA ARG A 662 24.10 -13.06 2.31
C ARG A 662 24.37 -14.56 2.41
N ALA A 663 23.89 -15.22 3.45
CA ALA A 663 24.10 -16.65 3.64
C ALA A 663 23.28 -17.52 2.67
N SER A 664 22.06 -17.11 2.34
CA SER A 664 21.10 -17.96 1.65
C SER A 664 20.99 -17.72 0.13
N GLY A 665 21.51 -16.59 -0.37
CA GLY A 665 21.34 -16.18 -1.77
C GLY A 665 19.88 -15.91 -2.16
N LEU A 666 19.60 -15.83 -3.47
CA LEU A 666 18.28 -15.46 -3.99
C LEU A 666 17.15 -16.39 -3.55
N LEU A 667 17.41 -17.71 -3.49
CA LEU A 667 16.42 -18.71 -3.07
C LEU A 667 15.95 -18.45 -1.64
N GLY A 668 16.88 -18.22 -0.71
CA GLY A 668 16.51 -17.92 0.67
C GLY A 668 16.04 -16.49 0.90
N VAL A 669 16.34 -15.54 0.01
CA VAL A 669 15.72 -14.20 0.03
C VAL A 669 14.23 -14.31 -0.30
N VAL A 670 13.87 -14.98 -1.41
CA VAL A 670 12.46 -15.11 -1.83
C VAL A 670 11.71 -16.04 -0.88
N GLY A 671 12.23 -17.25 -0.62
CA GLY A 671 11.60 -18.21 0.27
C GLY A 671 11.54 -17.73 1.72
N GLY A 672 12.63 -17.13 2.22
CA GLY A 672 12.70 -16.59 3.57
C GLY A 672 11.77 -15.41 3.79
N MET A 673 11.70 -14.46 2.84
CA MET A 673 10.81 -13.30 2.98
C MET A 673 9.35 -13.72 2.92
N GLY A 674 9.02 -14.66 2.02
CA GLY A 674 7.68 -15.25 1.95
C GLY A 674 7.29 -15.95 3.26
N PHE A 675 8.18 -16.77 3.82
CA PHE A 675 7.95 -17.48 5.08
C PHE A 675 7.77 -16.52 6.27
N VAL A 676 8.70 -15.56 6.44
CA VAL A 676 8.64 -14.56 7.51
C VAL A 676 7.37 -13.73 7.40
N SER A 677 6.96 -13.35 6.18
CA SER A 677 5.71 -12.63 5.94
C SER A 677 4.49 -13.41 6.42
N VAL A 678 4.36 -14.69 6.03
CA VAL A 678 3.23 -15.54 6.48
C VAL A 678 3.22 -15.70 8.00
N CYS A 679 4.38 -15.96 8.61
CA CYS A 679 4.50 -16.08 10.06
C CYS A 679 4.11 -14.78 10.78
N LEU A 680 4.62 -13.64 10.31
CA LEU A 680 4.30 -12.34 10.89
C LEU A 680 2.85 -11.92 10.68
N CYS A 681 2.17 -12.32 9.60
CA CYS A 681 0.72 -12.09 9.49
C CYS A 681 -0.07 -12.77 10.62
N ASN A 682 0.40 -13.92 11.13
CA ASN A 682 -0.21 -14.61 12.25
C ASN A 682 0.17 -13.99 13.61
N LEU A 683 1.37 -13.40 13.72
CA LEU A 683 1.88 -12.81 14.98
C LEU A 683 1.46 -11.35 15.16
N CYS A 684 1.54 -10.55 14.09
CA CYS A 684 1.19 -9.13 14.09
C CYS A 684 -0.32 -8.88 13.99
N GLY A 685 -1.13 -9.92 14.24
CA GLY A 685 -2.58 -9.82 14.37
C GLY A 685 -3.35 -9.50 13.10
N THR A 686 -2.71 -9.05 12.03
CA THR A 686 -3.28 -8.81 10.69
C THR A 686 -2.17 -8.83 9.63
N ASN A 687 -2.56 -9.08 8.39
CA ASN A 687 -1.71 -8.93 7.22
C ASN A 687 -1.18 -7.50 7.04
N ILE A 688 -1.98 -6.46 7.31
CA ILE A 688 -1.58 -5.05 7.18
C ILE A 688 -0.37 -4.72 8.09
N GLY A 689 -0.45 -5.06 9.38
CA GLY A 689 0.62 -4.76 10.34
C GLY A 689 1.95 -5.42 9.98
N ALA A 690 1.90 -6.69 9.54
CA ALA A 690 3.08 -7.43 9.09
C ALA A 690 3.72 -6.81 7.85
N THR A 691 2.92 -6.42 6.85
CA THR A 691 3.41 -5.80 5.62
C THR A 691 4.10 -4.46 5.89
N ILE A 692 3.52 -3.62 6.74
CA ILE A 692 4.12 -2.31 7.08
C ILE A 692 5.50 -2.51 7.71
N LEU A 693 5.60 -3.41 8.70
CA LEU A 693 6.87 -3.71 9.36
C LEU A 693 7.92 -4.21 8.36
N LEU A 694 7.59 -5.21 7.56
CA LEU A 694 8.53 -5.83 6.62
C LEU A 694 8.89 -4.92 5.44
N ALA A 695 7.96 -4.11 4.94
CA ALA A 695 8.25 -3.12 3.91
C ALA A 695 9.31 -2.13 4.41
N ARG A 696 9.18 -1.62 5.65
CA ARG A 696 10.22 -0.77 6.26
C ARG A 696 11.56 -1.47 6.42
N VAL A 697 11.56 -2.74 6.83
CA VAL A 697 12.80 -3.53 6.94
C VAL A 697 13.49 -3.68 5.58
N ILE A 698 12.74 -3.95 4.51
CA ILE A 698 13.30 -4.05 3.14
C ILE A 698 13.79 -2.69 2.63
N GLN A 699 13.09 -1.58 2.91
CA GLN A 699 13.53 -0.22 2.57
C GLN A 699 14.90 0.07 3.21
N VAL A 700 15.01 -0.06 4.54
CA VAL A 700 16.27 0.17 5.26
C VAL A 700 17.37 -0.80 4.83
N TRP A 701 17.04 -2.08 4.60
CA TRP A 701 17.99 -3.05 4.07
C TRP A 701 18.53 -2.64 2.69
N THR A 702 17.65 -2.14 1.82
CA THR A 702 18.01 -1.71 0.47
C THR A 702 18.94 -0.49 0.50
N GLU A 703 18.60 0.50 1.32
CA GLU A 703 19.39 1.73 1.48
C GLU A 703 20.77 1.44 2.08
N VAL A 704 20.82 0.65 3.15
CA VAL A 704 22.06 0.45 3.91
C VAL A 704 23.00 -0.57 3.24
N HIS A 705 22.45 -1.69 2.74
CA HIS A 705 23.27 -2.82 2.30
C HIS A 705 23.37 -2.95 0.78
N SER A 706 22.66 -2.11 0.01
CA SER A 706 22.69 -2.10 -1.46
C SER A 706 22.64 -3.51 -2.10
N PRO A 707 21.59 -4.32 -1.81
CA PRO A 707 21.50 -5.69 -2.31
C PRO A 707 21.39 -5.72 -3.84
N SER A 708 21.74 -6.87 -4.44
CA SER A 708 21.61 -7.04 -5.89
C SER A 708 20.16 -6.81 -6.36
N ALA A 709 19.99 -6.25 -7.57
CA ALA A 709 18.67 -5.92 -8.11
C ALA A 709 17.69 -7.09 -8.06
N ARG A 710 18.18 -8.32 -8.34
CA ARG A 710 17.38 -9.56 -8.25
C ARG A 710 16.94 -9.88 -6.82
N SER A 711 17.82 -9.68 -5.83
CA SER A 711 17.48 -9.94 -4.42
C SER A 711 16.49 -8.91 -3.89
N ARG A 712 16.68 -7.63 -4.25
CA ARG A 712 15.73 -6.57 -3.93
C ARG A 712 14.35 -6.86 -4.51
N HIS A 713 14.29 -7.12 -5.82
CA HIS A 713 13.06 -7.44 -6.52
C HIS A 713 12.38 -8.69 -5.93
N GLY A 714 13.16 -9.76 -5.72
CA GLY A 714 12.69 -10.98 -5.10
C GLY A 714 12.11 -10.78 -3.71
N ALA A 715 12.75 -9.98 -2.84
CA ALA A 715 12.23 -9.69 -1.50
C ALA A 715 10.91 -8.91 -1.55
N ILE A 716 10.80 -7.90 -2.41
CA ILE A 716 9.60 -7.06 -2.52
C ILE A 716 8.38 -7.88 -2.96
N TYR A 717 8.52 -8.67 -4.03
CA TYR A 717 7.40 -9.49 -4.52
C TYR A 717 7.13 -10.71 -3.63
N ALA A 718 8.15 -11.26 -2.96
CA ALA A 718 7.95 -12.28 -1.94
C ALA A 718 7.16 -11.75 -0.74
N LEU A 719 7.39 -10.49 -0.32
CA LEU A 719 6.58 -9.82 0.70
C LEU A 719 5.13 -9.65 0.24
N ALA A 720 4.90 -9.25 -1.01
CA ALA A 720 3.55 -9.15 -1.56
C ALA A 720 2.83 -10.51 -1.56
N ILE A 721 3.47 -11.58 -2.06
CA ILE A 721 2.90 -12.93 -2.04
C ILE A 721 2.65 -13.40 -0.60
N GLY A 722 3.66 -13.31 0.26
CA GLY A 722 3.61 -13.81 1.63
C GLY A 722 2.58 -13.09 2.49
N SER A 723 2.41 -11.77 2.34
CA SER A 723 1.40 -11.03 3.09
C SER A 723 -0.03 -11.29 2.62
N ASN A 724 -0.24 -11.55 1.32
CA ASN A 724 -1.54 -12.00 0.82
C ASN A 724 -1.86 -13.43 1.24
N TYR A 725 -0.88 -14.35 1.19
CA TYR A 725 -1.12 -15.74 1.57
C TYR A 725 -1.20 -15.93 3.08
N GLY A 726 -0.53 -15.06 3.84
CA GLY A 726 -0.69 -14.94 5.28
C GLY A 726 -2.13 -14.64 5.70
N ALA A 727 -2.95 -14.01 4.86
CA ALA A 727 -4.33 -13.65 5.16
C ALA A 727 -5.26 -14.86 5.39
N PHE A 728 -5.02 -15.99 4.72
CA PHE A 728 -5.80 -17.22 4.86
C PHE A 728 -5.05 -18.33 5.60
N SER A 729 -4.09 -17.97 6.43
CA SER A 729 -3.20 -18.90 7.13
C SER A 729 -3.84 -19.57 8.34
N THR A 730 -3.09 -19.78 9.43
CA THR A 730 -3.48 -20.72 10.50
C THR A 730 -4.38 -20.09 11.55
N VAL A 731 -4.48 -18.76 11.62
CA VAL A 731 -5.29 -18.04 12.61
C VAL A 731 -6.34 -17.15 11.92
N PHE A 732 -7.58 -17.18 12.41
CA PHE A 732 -8.67 -16.33 11.91
C PHE A 732 -8.36 -14.83 11.95
N SER A 733 -7.58 -14.38 12.93
CA SER A 733 -7.19 -12.98 13.07
C SER A 733 -6.18 -12.54 12.02
N ALA A 734 -5.46 -13.45 11.36
CA ALA A 734 -4.45 -13.10 10.37
C ALA A 734 -4.99 -12.21 9.23
N SER A 735 -6.31 -12.19 9.02
CA SER A 735 -7.01 -11.23 8.17
C SER A 735 -8.38 -10.86 8.74
N LEU A 736 -8.84 -9.63 8.49
CA LEU A 736 -10.21 -9.24 8.80
C LEU A 736 -11.23 -10.10 8.06
N ALA A 737 -10.93 -10.50 6.82
CA ALA A 737 -11.74 -11.43 6.06
C ALA A 737 -11.95 -12.75 6.81
N GLY A 738 -10.93 -13.25 7.51
CA GLY A 738 -11.02 -14.47 8.32
C GLY A 738 -11.94 -14.33 9.54
N LEU A 739 -11.92 -13.17 10.21
CA LEU A 739 -12.83 -12.86 11.32
C LEU A 739 -14.29 -12.77 10.84
N LEU A 740 -14.51 -12.05 9.73
CA LEU A 740 -15.82 -11.86 9.14
C LEU A 740 -16.43 -13.17 8.65
N TRP A 741 -15.63 -13.99 7.97
CA TRP A 741 -16.00 -15.32 7.52
C TRP A 741 -16.46 -16.20 8.68
N ARG A 742 -15.69 -16.26 9.77
CA ARG A 742 -16.05 -17.04 10.97
C ARG A 742 -17.38 -16.58 11.57
N ASP A 743 -17.60 -15.28 11.66
CA ASP A 743 -18.78 -14.73 12.32
C ASP A 743 -20.05 -14.98 11.49
N ILE A 744 -19.96 -14.91 10.15
CA ILE A 744 -21.05 -15.31 9.23
C ILE A 744 -21.39 -16.79 9.39
N LEU A 745 -20.38 -17.66 9.42
CA LEU A 745 -20.60 -19.11 9.59
C LEU A 745 -21.29 -19.42 10.92
N ARG A 746 -20.87 -18.76 12.00
CA ARG A 746 -21.52 -18.88 13.31
C ARG A 746 -22.98 -18.45 13.27
N GLN A 747 -23.30 -17.34 12.60
CA GLN A 747 -24.69 -16.90 12.40
C GLN A 747 -25.53 -17.91 11.61
N LYS A 748 -24.91 -18.69 10.73
CA LYS A 748 -25.56 -19.75 9.94
C LYS A 748 -25.54 -21.13 10.61
N GLY A 749 -25.08 -21.22 11.87
CA GLY A 749 -25.02 -22.47 12.65
C GLY A 749 -23.85 -23.39 12.29
N ILE A 750 -22.89 -22.94 11.49
CA ILE A 750 -21.70 -23.71 11.11
C ILE A 750 -20.54 -23.31 12.03
N ILE A 751 -20.11 -24.24 12.89
CA ILE A 751 -19.04 -23.99 13.85
C ILE A 751 -17.74 -24.58 13.32
N VAL A 752 -16.78 -23.72 12.98
CA VAL A 752 -15.41 -24.11 12.60
C VAL A 752 -14.49 -23.94 13.81
N ARG A 753 -13.84 -25.03 14.26
CA ARG A 753 -12.86 -24.98 15.35
C ARG A 753 -11.54 -24.38 14.86
N ARG A 754 -10.79 -23.74 15.76
CA ARG A 754 -9.47 -23.14 15.44
C ARG A 754 -8.46 -24.19 14.96
N SER A 755 -8.47 -25.37 15.57
CA SER A 755 -7.61 -26.51 15.17
C SER A 755 -7.88 -26.96 13.74
N ASP A 756 -9.15 -27.03 13.36
CA ASP A 756 -9.58 -27.54 12.07
C ASP A 756 -9.25 -26.54 10.97
N PHE A 757 -9.47 -25.25 11.25
CA PHE A 757 -9.04 -24.16 10.38
C PHE A 757 -7.53 -24.16 10.16
N ALA A 758 -6.73 -24.24 11.24
CA ALA A 758 -5.28 -24.27 11.15
C ALA A 758 -4.77 -25.48 10.37
N ARG A 759 -5.30 -26.68 10.63
CA ARG A 759 -4.89 -27.93 9.96
C ARG A 759 -5.17 -27.87 8.46
N LEU A 760 -6.35 -27.43 8.06
CA LEU A 760 -6.74 -27.34 6.65
C LEU A 760 -5.90 -26.28 5.92
N ASN A 761 -5.79 -25.08 6.48
CA ASN A 761 -5.07 -23.99 5.82
C ASN A 761 -3.56 -24.18 5.81
N PHE A 762 -2.97 -24.91 6.76
CA PHE A 762 -1.53 -25.16 6.78
C PHE A 762 -1.06 -25.85 5.49
N ALA A 763 -1.77 -26.90 5.04
CA ALA A 763 -1.46 -27.58 3.80
C ALA A 763 -1.62 -26.66 2.57
N LEU A 764 -2.67 -25.83 2.56
CA LEU A 764 -2.95 -24.90 1.46
C LEU A 764 -1.90 -23.81 1.35
N VAL A 765 -1.55 -23.16 2.46
CA VAL A 765 -0.51 -22.13 2.51
C VAL A 765 0.86 -22.69 2.17
N PHE A 766 1.17 -23.90 2.64
CA PHE A 766 2.45 -24.54 2.30
C PHE A 766 2.58 -24.73 0.78
N VAL A 767 1.56 -25.30 0.13
CA VAL A 767 1.59 -25.53 -1.32
C VAL A 767 1.56 -24.22 -2.10
N SER A 768 0.71 -23.27 -1.71
CA SER A 768 0.64 -21.97 -2.40
C SER A 768 1.94 -21.19 -2.27
N MET A 769 2.57 -21.16 -1.09
CA MET A 769 3.87 -20.51 -0.90
C MET A 769 4.98 -21.20 -1.67
N LEU A 770 5.04 -22.54 -1.64
CA LEU A 770 6.06 -23.29 -2.36
C LEU A 770 5.98 -23.01 -3.87
N VAL A 771 4.78 -23.09 -4.45
CA VAL A 771 4.56 -22.84 -5.88
C VAL A 771 4.76 -21.37 -6.22
N GLY A 772 4.17 -20.45 -5.46
CA GLY A 772 4.28 -19.01 -5.68
C GLY A 772 5.72 -18.51 -5.62
N CYS A 773 6.49 -18.90 -4.60
CA CYS A 773 7.90 -18.55 -4.50
C CYS A 773 8.73 -19.20 -5.61
N SER A 774 8.49 -20.46 -5.95
CA SER A 774 9.25 -21.15 -7.01
C SER A 774 9.03 -20.50 -8.38
N VAL A 775 7.79 -20.12 -8.69
CA VAL A 775 7.45 -19.43 -9.94
C VAL A 775 8.02 -18.01 -9.97
N LEU A 776 7.97 -17.29 -8.85
CA LEU A 776 8.61 -15.96 -8.74
C LEU A 776 10.12 -16.06 -8.95
N ILE A 777 10.78 -17.06 -8.36
CA ILE A 777 12.21 -17.32 -8.56
C ILE A 777 12.49 -17.58 -10.05
N ALA A 778 11.73 -18.49 -10.68
CA ALA A 778 11.88 -18.80 -12.09
C ALA A 778 11.70 -17.54 -12.96
N GLN A 779 10.70 -16.72 -12.66
CA GLN A 779 10.44 -15.46 -13.34
C GLN A 779 11.63 -14.48 -13.23
N ILE A 780 12.24 -14.34 -12.05
CA ILE A 780 13.41 -13.47 -11.83
C ILE A 780 14.65 -13.96 -12.60
N TYR A 781 14.80 -15.28 -12.77
CA TYR A 781 15.88 -15.85 -13.58
C TYR A 781 15.67 -15.65 -15.08
N VAL A 782 14.43 -15.81 -15.56
CA VAL A 782 14.08 -15.70 -16.99
C VAL A 782 14.02 -14.25 -17.44
N ARG A 783 13.46 -13.36 -16.61
CA ARG A 783 13.32 -11.93 -16.89
C ARG A 783 14.03 -11.15 -15.78
N PRO A 784 15.28 -10.69 -16.00
CA PRO A 784 15.96 -9.83 -15.05
C PRO A 784 15.10 -8.61 -14.74
N PRO A 785 15.11 -8.12 -13.49
CA PRO A 785 14.38 -6.91 -13.13
C PRO A 785 14.89 -5.74 -13.96
N THR A 786 13.97 -5.08 -14.68
CA THR A 786 14.18 -3.81 -15.40
C THR A 786 14.08 -2.65 -14.44
#